data_AF-A0A948VA96-F1
#
_entry.id   AF-A0A948VA96-F1
#
_cell.length_a   1.000
_cell.length_b   1.000
_cell.length_c   1.000
_cell.angle_alpha   90.00
_cell.angle_beta   90.00
_cell.angle_gamma   90.00
#
_symmetry.space_group_name_H-M   'P 1'
#
loop_
_entity.id
_entity.type
_entity.pdbx_description
1 polymer ?
#
loop_
_entity_poly.entity_id
_entity_poly.type
_entity_poly.pdbx_seq_one_letter_code
_entity_poly.pdbx_strand_id
1 'polypeptide(L)'
;MARRKGPELVASSPREWVGGCIPAPYPEDSKQKAVAPDILIWLEMPGMMVLGSEPAPPRSGFKALGPMLKTSMQKPLTGKPRRPDRVRVASEELAKAVRRFAGKDVPVIVAPTPEIDQIHDMMADMLAGGHFKDDLPDSYLEGGDVSPEAVEGMFRAAAALFAVAPWKVATGDQAIRMDIPDLGVEGACLSIIGNLGESVGVLIFPDVEDFDEFWEASLGVPQSDFLPDIDVGWLALEFERGADLPDPMRQEVARYGWLVASPEAYPVLDRYDPGPEPVPLMDEDLRIVTACVTALTAFFVKHQRIFTTDEFKPVCESFFDRSGLEVIVTAPYEALDEFDWFDELDEVDRRNLDRLAMQPVRRQTPKLGRNDPCHCGSGRKYKNCQLREDEEAARAQPEEPPETETETSLLISFFHEVLEFALERFRWDWRLHRLDFDDAEDQIELALPWSVYGFEIEGKTALSWFLEEHLDDLSPEERDLAAAQQEAWLSVWEVTEVTPGEGMVLRDHLSGEVRQVRERTASRSLIRYDSLLGRVIAFEGGYVLDGMHTRPLKPHDAAEVVRLARGRLRRKRDVPVDRLRNGKFGAYLIRKWDERVEEAVLRASRPLNVTNTDGDPLLLTRDSFTIRHGAGDEIIRRLKGIEGMTLRDPREDPPVFTLSRPGRGIHPDSTNTMLGLARFEEGALILETNSVERADGLRTKVEAACGDAITHRLREHFDPASPAARAAAVRTGSLDRPENPEELRRAKAEVKARYYADWLDQSIPALDGLTPREAAKTAQGRRELDTLLKSMENMEIQGEGDDAFDFSVLRRDLGLE
;
A
#
# COMPACT_ATOMS: atom_id res chain seq x y z
N MET A 1 -39.29 33.63 60.96
CA MET A 1 -38.39 34.19 59.93
C MET A 1 -37.05 34.55 60.59
N ALA A 2 -36.11 33.61 60.58
CA ALA A 2 -34.75 33.84 61.05
C ALA A 2 -33.80 33.59 59.87
N ARG A 3 -33.20 34.66 59.34
CA ARG A 3 -32.16 34.60 58.31
C ARG A 3 -30.90 33.98 58.92
N ARG A 4 -30.54 32.77 58.50
CA ARG A 4 -29.18 32.22 58.72
C ARG A 4 -28.24 32.80 57.67
N LYS A 5 -27.11 33.34 58.15
CA LYS A 5 -25.99 33.87 57.37
C LYS A 5 -25.42 32.77 56.47
N GLY A 6 -25.18 33.08 55.20
CA GLY A 6 -24.38 32.26 54.29
C GLY A 6 -22.88 32.29 54.68
N PRO A 7 -22.11 31.27 54.26
CA PRO A 7 -20.72 31.08 54.65
C PRO A 7 -19.79 32.10 53.97
N GLU A 8 -18.70 32.44 54.67
CA GLU A 8 -17.65 33.35 54.24
C GLU A 8 -16.97 32.87 52.94
N LEU A 9 -16.77 33.79 52.00
CA LEU A 9 -15.98 33.61 50.78
C LEU A 9 -14.53 33.23 51.15
N VAL A 10 -14.13 32.03 50.75
CA VAL A 10 -12.73 31.61 50.70
C VAL A 10 -11.99 32.56 49.74
N ALA A 11 -10.90 33.17 50.21
CA ALA A 11 -10.07 34.07 49.40
C ALA A 11 -9.53 33.32 48.16
N SER A 12 -9.85 33.80 46.97
CA SER A 12 -9.31 33.26 45.72
C SER A 12 -7.79 33.33 45.74
N SER A 13 -7.11 32.21 45.49
CA SER A 13 -5.66 32.18 45.29
C SER A 13 -5.23 33.25 44.28
N PRO A 14 -4.12 33.98 44.52
CA PRO A 14 -3.67 35.03 43.62
C PRO A 14 -3.32 34.45 42.25
N ARG A 15 -3.84 35.07 41.18
CA ARG A 15 -3.61 34.67 39.78
C ARG A 15 -2.18 35.01 39.37
N GLU A 16 -1.34 33.99 39.31
CA GLU A 16 0.03 34.09 38.82
C GLU A 16 0.06 33.78 37.33
N TRP A 17 0.68 34.65 36.52
CA TRP A 17 0.94 34.36 35.12
C TRP A 17 2.40 33.99 34.91
N VAL A 18 2.63 32.87 34.21
CA VAL A 18 3.95 32.31 33.96
C VAL A 18 4.30 32.51 32.49
N GLY A 19 5.47 33.10 32.22
CA GLY A 19 5.90 33.46 30.87
C GLY A 19 7.20 32.77 30.48
N GLY A 20 7.26 32.27 29.25
CA GLY A 20 8.38 31.48 28.75
C GLY A 20 8.71 31.72 27.29
N CYS A 21 9.93 31.35 26.91
CA CYS A 21 10.42 31.30 25.54
C CYS A 21 11.13 29.96 25.38
N ILE A 22 10.55 29.05 24.62
CA ILE A 22 11.03 27.68 24.42
C ILE A 22 11.38 27.46 22.94
N PRO A 23 12.36 26.62 22.59
CA PRO A 23 12.56 26.25 21.19
C PRO A 23 11.36 25.44 20.67
N ALA A 24 11.02 25.55 19.39
CA ALA A 24 10.03 24.65 18.81
C ALA A 24 10.52 23.18 18.88
N PRO A 25 9.67 22.23 19.30
CA PRO A 25 10.11 20.88 19.59
C PRO A 25 10.16 20.03 18.31
N TYR A 26 11.30 20.07 17.62
CA TYR A 26 11.58 19.20 16.46
C TYR A 26 12.44 17.98 16.85
N PRO A 27 12.25 16.81 16.21
CA PRO A 27 13.06 15.61 16.45
C PRO A 27 14.57 15.84 16.27
N GLU A 28 15.42 15.14 17.02
CA GLU A 28 16.88 15.36 17.00
C GLU A 28 17.53 15.16 15.62
N ASP A 29 16.94 14.33 14.76
CA ASP A 29 17.42 14.01 13.40
C ASP A 29 16.86 14.93 12.29
N SER A 30 16.06 15.94 12.66
CA SER A 30 15.50 16.89 11.71
C SER A 30 16.57 17.87 11.21
N LYS A 31 16.80 17.89 9.88
CA LYS A 31 17.62 18.91 9.20
C LYS A 31 17.08 20.35 9.39
N GLN A 32 15.87 20.53 9.93
CA GLN A 32 15.24 21.83 10.17
C GLN A 32 15.58 22.44 11.55
N LYS A 33 16.22 21.69 12.47
CA LYS A 33 16.58 22.15 13.83
C LYS A 33 17.43 23.43 13.85
N ALA A 34 18.21 23.69 12.80
CA ALA A 34 19.08 24.86 12.71
C ALA A 34 18.34 26.20 12.45
N VAL A 35 17.06 26.16 12.03
CA VAL A 35 16.27 27.34 11.64
C VAL A 35 14.92 27.42 12.37
N ALA A 36 14.66 26.50 13.31
CA ALA A 36 13.40 26.43 14.06
C ALA A 36 13.12 27.72 14.85
N PRO A 37 11.88 28.27 14.81
CA PRO A 37 11.51 29.41 15.62
C PRO A 37 11.47 29.05 17.12
N ASP A 38 11.68 30.04 17.98
CA ASP A 38 11.29 29.92 19.40
C ASP A 38 9.77 30.14 19.50
N ILE A 39 9.14 29.61 20.53
CA ILE A 39 7.72 29.81 20.85
C ILE A 39 7.64 30.59 22.16
N LEU A 40 6.88 31.68 22.14
CA LEU A 40 6.59 32.50 23.31
C LEU A 40 5.28 32.06 23.92
N ILE A 41 5.21 31.87 25.24
CA ILE A 41 4.00 31.38 25.91
C ILE A 41 3.68 32.19 27.18
N TRP A 42 2.39 32.45 27.42
CA TRP A 42 1.84 32.92 28.70
C TRP A 42 0.81 31.93 29.25
N LEU A 43 0.99 31.51 30.51
CA LEU A 43 0.08 30.60 31.24
C LEU A 43 -0.53 31.29 32.46
N GLU A 44 -1.77 30.96 32.82
CA GLU A 44 -2.40 31.35 34.10
C GLU A 44 -2.45 30.19 35.09
N MET A 45 -1.89 30.39 36.28
CA MET A 45 -1.92 29.42 37.38
C MET A 45 -3.05 29.69 38.37
N PRO A 46 -3.60 28.66 39.04
CA PRO A 46 -3.14 27.25 39.05
C PRO A 46 -3.63 26.37 37.89
N GLY A 47 -4.51 26.86 37.01
CA GLY A 47 -5.16 26.03 35.98
C GLY A 47 -4.38 25.80 34.69
N MET A 48 -3.10 26.19 34.61
CA MET A 48 -2.25 26.10 33.40
C MET A 48 -2.91 26.61 32.10
N MET A 49 -3.83 27.57 32.19
CA MET A 49 -4.56 28.05 31.00
C MET A 49 -3.64 28.87 30.09
N VAL A 50 -3.59 28.53 28.80
CA VAL A 50 -2.82 29.27 27.80
C VAL A 50 -3.51 30.61 27.49
N LEU A 51 -2.82 31.70 27.77
CA LEU A 51 -3.32 33.06 27.55
C LEU A 51 -2.80 33.70 26.26
N GLY A 52 -1.74 33.14 25.69
CA GLY A 52 -1.14 33.59 24.44
C GLY A 52 0.04 32.72 24.05
N SER A 53 0.14 32.43 22.76
CA SER A 53 1.24 31.68 22.14
C SER A 53 1.57 32.31 20.78
N GLU A 54 2.85 32.61 20.53
CA GLU A 54 3.30 33.19 19.25
C GLU A 54 4.69 32.64 18.85
N PRO A 55 4.93 32.31 17.57
CA PRO A 55 6.25 31.99 17.07
C PRO A 55 7.14 33.23 17.03
N ALA A 56 8.42 33.07 17.34
CA ALA A 56 9.39 34.15 17.40
C ALA A 56 10.75 33.73 16.82
N PRO A 57 11.57 34.68 16.35
CA PRO A 57 12.89 34.36 15.82
C PRO A 57 13.78 33.68 16.86
N PRO A 58 14.55 32.64 16.50
CA PRO A 58 15.35 31.90 17.46
C PRO A 58 16.37 32.80 18.18
N ARG A 59 16.61 32.52 19.46
CA ARG A 59 17.60 33.18 20.35
C ARG A 59 17.38 34.68 20.62
N SER A 60 16.45 35.34 19.94
CA SER A 60 16.21 36.78 20.04
C SER A 60 14.72 37.17 20.14
N GLY A 61 13.83 36.20 19.96
CA GLY A 61 12.38 36.33 19.98
C GLY A 61 11.80 36.69 21.34
N PHE A 62 12.49 36.36 22.45
CA PHE A 62 12.04 36.65 23.82
C PHE A 62 11.71 38.13 24.09
N LYS A 63 12.22 39.06 23.27
CA LYS A 63 11.88 40.48 23.35
C LYS A 63 10.40 40.77 23.06
N ALA A 64 9.73 39.89 22.30
CA ALA A 64 8.31 39.99 22.01
C ALA A 64 7.41 39.44 23.14
N LEU A 65 7.98 38.76 24.15
CA LEU A 65 7.23 38.23 25.29
C LEU A 65 6.51 39.33 26.10
N GLY A 66 7.15 40.50 26.25
CA GLY A 66 6.58 41.67 26.92
C GLY A 66 5.38 42.28 26.17
N PRO A 67 5.51 42.61 24.87
CA PRO A 67 4.38 42.97 24.03
C PRO A 67 3.23 41.95 24.09
N MET A 68 3.54 40.66 24.00
CA MET A 68 2.56 39.58 24.08
C MET A 68 1.81 39.57 25.41
N LEU A 69 2.48 39.82 26.55
CA LEU A 69 1.82 39.94 27.85
C LEU A 69 0.70 40.99 27.82
N LYS A 70 0.97 42.14 27.20
CA LYS A 70 -0.02 43.21 27.09
C LYS A 70 -1.20 42.78 26.21
N THR A 71 -0.93 42.07 25.12
CA THR A 71 -1.97 41.50 24.26
C THR A 71 -2.82 40.50 25.04
N SER A 72 -2.22 39.55 25.75
CA SER A 72 -2.92 38.56 26.57
C SER A 72 -3.77 39.18 27.69
N MET A 73 -3.39 40.35 28.24
CA MET A 73 -4.25 41.08 29.18
C MET A 73 -5.51 41.66 28.53
N GLN A 74 -5.44 42.03 27.25
CA GLN A 74 -6.51 42.70 26.52
C GLN A 74 -7.40 41.73 25.73
N LYS A 75 -6.80 40.67 25.18
CA LYS A 75 -7.39 39.66 24.32
C LYS A 75 -6.66 38.32 24.58
N PRO A 76 -6.92 37.65 25.72
CA PRO A 76 -6.33 36.34 25.98
C PRO A 76 -6.87 35.31 24.99
N LEU A 77 -6.07 34.30 24.69
CA LEU A 77 -6.50 33.14 23.90
C LEU A 77 -7.67 32.42 24.59
N THR A 78 -7.55 32.22 25.91
CA THR A 78 -8.57 31.54 26.73
C THR A 78 -9.13 32.47 27.82
N GLY A 79 -10.46 32.58 27.88
CA GLY A 79 -11.19 33.31 28.91
C GLY A 79 -11.38 34.81 28.65
N LYS A 80 -11.89 35.53 29.66
CA LYS A 80 -12.19 36.98 29.55
C LYS A 80 -10.95 37.85 29.83
N PRO A 81 -10.83 39.04 29.20
CA PRO A 81 -9.74 39.98 29.45
C PRO A 81 -9.54 40.29 30.93
N ARG A 82 -8.31 40.12 31.42
CA ARG A 82 -7.96 40.26 32.85
C ARG A 82 -6.46 40.55 33.02
N ARG A 83 -6.07 40.92 34.24
CA ARG A 83 -4.67 41.17 34.61
C ARG A 83 -4.18 40.16 35.64
N PRO A 84 -2.89 39.78 35.60
CA PRO A 84 -2.27 38.98 36.64
C PRO A 84 -2.14 39.74 37.95
N ASP A 85 -2.20 39.01 39.07
CA ASP A 85 -1.80 39.51 40.38
C ASP A 85 -0.27 39.50 40.54
N ARG A 86 0.42 38.62 39.81
CA ARG A 86 1.88 38.57 39.71
C ARG A 86 2.32 37.88 38.41
N VAL A 87 3.55 38.15 37.98
CA VAL A 87 4.17 37.51 36.82
C VAL A 87 5.42 36.75 37.25
N ARG A 88 5.62 35.53 36.75
CA ARG A 88 6.81 34.72 36.97
C ARG A 88 7.47 34.34 35.65
N VAL A 89 8.79 34.46 35.58
CA VAL A 89 9.62 34.11 34.42
C VAL A 89 10.93 33.48 34.85
N ALA A 90 11.52 32.62 34.01
CA ALA A 90 12.69 31.79 34.37
C ALA A 90 14.00 32.57 34.58
N SER A 91 14.14 33.78 33.99
CA SER A 91 15.41 34.50 33.99
C SER A 91 15.27 36.01 34.15
N GLU A 92 16.35 36.65 34.61
CA GLU A 92 16.42 38.12 34.76
C GLU A 92 16.36 38.84 33.39
N GLU A 93 16.74 38.16 32.30
CA GLU A 93 16.63 38.69 30.94
C GLU A 93 15.16 38.77 30.49
N LEU A 94 14.39 37.70 30.71
CA LEU A 94 12.94 37.70 30.48
C LEU A 94 12.23 38.73 31.38
N ALA A 95 12.62 38.82 32.65
CA ALA A 95 12.03 39.78 33.57
C ALA A 95 12.25 41.22 33.11
N LYS A 96 13.44 41.56 32.58
CA LYS A 96 13.70 42.87 31.97
C LYS A 96 12.81 43.14 30.76
N ALA A 97 12.59 42.15 29.89
CA ALA A 97 11.74 42.29 28.72
C ALA A 97 10.27 42.54 29.09
N VAL A 98 9.80 41.95 30.20
CA VAL A 98 8.38 41.96 30.59
C VAL A 98 8.01 43.12 31.53
N ARG A 99 8.92 43.56 32.42
CA ARG A 99 8.66 44.61 33.45
C ARG A 99 8.02 45.89 32.90
N ARG A 100 8.40 46.32 31.69
CA ARG A 100 7.82 47.51 31.04
C ARG A 100 6.33 47.35 30.71
N PHE A 101 5.88 46.12 30.49
CA PHE A 101 4.53 45.80 29.98
C PHE A 101 3.59 45.31 31.08
N ALA A 102 4.11 44.66 32.13
CA ALA A 102 3.32 44.22 33.28
C ALA A 102 2.66 45.38 34.04
N GLY A 103 3.27 46.58 34.02
CA GLY A 103 2.81 47.75 34.77
C GLY A 103 3.47 47.87 36.15
N LYS A 104 3.39 49.04 36.77
CA LYS A 104 4.10 49.33 38.04
C LYS A 104 3.56 48.55 39.25
N ASP A 105 2.32 48.08 39.17
CA ASP A 105 1.60 47.46 40.28
C ASP A 105 1.61 45.93 40.23
N VAL A 106 2.20 45.33 39.18
CA VAL A 106 2.30 43.88 39.00
C VAL A 106 3.74 43.43 39.30
N PRO A 107 3.99 42.69 40.40
CA PRO A 107 5.31 42.19 40.70
C PRO A 107 5.76 41.15 39.65
N VAL A 108 6.99 41.33 39.13
CA VAL A 108 7.65 40.37 38.22
C VAL A 108 8.74 39.62 38.99
N ILE A 109 8.56 38.32 39.15
CA ILE A 109 9.40 37.42 39.93
C ILE A 109 10.25 36.58 38.98
N VAL A 110 11.53 36.45 39.31
CA VAL A 110 12.43 35.51 38.64
C VAL A 110 12.50 34.24 39.49
N ALA A 111 11.94 33.15 38.97
CA ALA A 111 11.90 31.85 39.63
C ALA A 111 11.71 30.76 38.57
N PRO A 112 12.04 29.48 38.88
CA PRO A 112 11.83 28.37 37.95
C PRO A 112 10.40 28.33 37.40
N THR A 113 10.24 27.92 36.14
CA THR A 113 8.96 27.82 35.43
C THR A 113 8.75 26.41 34.88
N PRO A 114 8.67 25.38 35.74
CA PRO A 114 8.48 23.99 35.31
C PRO A 114 7.21 23.80 34.47
N GLU A 115 6.22 24.68 34.62
CA GLU A 115 4.98 24.67 33.83
C GLU A 115 5.23 24.99 32.34
N ILE A 116 6.25 25.80 32.05
CA ILE A 116 6.66 26.09 30.67
C ILE A 116 7.39 24.89 30.07
N ASP A 117 8.21 24.21 30.88
CA ASP A 117 8.91 22.99 30.46
C ASP A 117 7.89 21.86 30.20
N GLN A 118 6.86 21.73 31.04
CA GLN A 118 5.78 20.77 30.86
C GLN A 118 5.00 21.01 29.56
N ILE A 119 4.68 22.26 29.22
CA ILE A 119 4.03 22.59 27.94
C ILE A 119 4.96 22.30 26.75
N HIS A 120 6.27 22.56 26.88
CA HIS A 120 7.23 22.21 25.84
C HIS A 120 7.28 20.70 25.59
N ASP A 121 7.28 19.90 26.66
CA ASP A 121 7.31 18.44 26.57
C ASP A 121 5.99 17.90 25.96
N MET A 122 4.84 18.42 26.38
CA MET A 122 3.54 18.10 25.74
C MET A 122 3.52 18.44 24.25
N MET A 123 4.03 19.62 23.87
CA MET A 123 4.11 20.02 22.45
C MET A 123 5.07 19.12 21.66
N ALA A 124 6.14 18.63 22.29
CA ALA A 124 7.08 17.70 21.67
C ALA A 124 6.45 16.33 21.42
N ASP A 125 5.68 15.83 22.38
CA ASP A 125 4.96 14.56 22.27
C ASP A 125 3.89 14.63 21.18
N MET A 126 3.14 15.74 21.10
CA MET A 126 2.16 16.01 20.05
C MET A 126 2.79 16.06 18.64
N LEU A 127 3.94 16.73 18.49
CA LEU A 127 4.66 16.81 17.20
C LEU A 127 5.39 15.51 16.81
N ALA A 128 5.63 14.62 17.76
CA ALA A 128 6.19 13.29 17.52
C ALA A 128 5.14 12.27 17.04
N GLY A 129 3.88 12.70 16.83
CA GLY A 129 2.77 11.82 16.49
C GLY A 129 2.34 10.93 17.67
N GLY A 130 2.65 11.35 18.90
CA GLY A 130 2.14 10.69 20.09
C GLY A 130 0.68 11.09 20.31
N HIS A 131 -0.24 10.14 20.09
CA HIS A 131 -1.47 10.11 20.86
C HIS A 131 -1.08 10.23 22.34
N PHE A 132 -1.79 11.06 23.09
CA PHE A 132 -1.54 11.23 24.51
C PHE A 132 -1.47 9.84 25.16
N LYS A 133 -0.32 9.51 25.74
CA LYS A 133 -0.19 8.33 26.60
C LYS A 133 -1.15 8.35 27.80
N ASP A 134 -1.74 9.52 28.06
CA ASP A 134 -2.69 9.79 29.13
C ASP A 134 -4.18 9.72 28.69
N ASP A 135 -4.49 9.51 27.39
CA ASP A 135 -5.88 9.43 26.89
C ASP A 135 -6.37 8.00 26.61
N LEU A 136 -5.47 7.00 26.53
CA LEU A 136 -5.89 5.60 26.36
C LEU A 136 -6.34 4.98 27.69
N PRO A 137 -7.40 4.15 27.70
CA PRO A 137 -7.88 3.52 28.92
C PRO A 137 -6.81 2.61 29.54
N ASP A 138 -6.77 2.50 30.87
CA ASP A 138 -5.78 1.66 31.57
C ASP A 138 -6.08 0.15 31.45
N SER A 139 -7.28 -0.25 31.01
CA SER A 139 -7.76 -1.63 30.91
C SER A 139 -8.97 -1.74 29.99
N TYR A 140 -9.11 -2.84 29.24
CA TYR A 140 -10.33 -3.15 28.48
C TYR A 140 -11.50 -3.57 29.37
N LEU A 141 -11.23 -3.93 30.63
CA LEU A 141 -12.21 -4.48 31.55
C LEU A 141 -12.81 -3.41 32.48
N GLU A 142 -12.33 -2.16 32.42
CA GLU A 142 -12.81 -1.03 33.24
C GLU A 142 -12.96 -1.38 34.73
N GLY A 143 -11.92 -1.99 35.32
CA GLY A 143 -11.96 -2.39 36.73
C GLY A 143 -12.98 -3.50 37.06
N GLY A 144 -13.60 -4.12 36.06
CA GLY A 144 -14.58 -5.20 36.16
C GLY A 144 -16.00 -4.82 35.70
N ASP A 145 -16.23 -3.58 35.27
CA ASP A 145 -17.52 -3.12 34.74
C ASP A 145 -17.78 -3.61 33.29
N VAL A 146 -16.71 -4.04 32.60
CA VAL A 146 -16.77 -4.70 31.30
C VAL A 146 -16.31 -6.16 31.42
N SER A 147 -17.11 -7.07 30.88
CA SER A 147 -16.85 -8.50 30.88
C SER A 147 -15.85 -8.91 29.79
N PRO A 148 -14.98 -9.91 30.04
CA PRO A 148 -14.09 -10.43 29.02
C PRO A 148 -14.80 -10.95 27.76
N GLU A 149 -16.03 -11.43 27.92
CA GLU A 149 -16.89 -11.91 26.83
C GLU A 149 -17.38 -10.76 25.93
N ALA A 150 -17.76 -9.61 26.51
CA ALA A 150 -18.12 -8.43 25.74
C ALA A 150 -16.93 -7.89 24.94
N VAL A 151 -15.74 -7.83 25.56
CA VAL A 151 -14.49 -7.44 24.87
C VAL A 151 -14.16 -8.41 23.74
N GLU A 152 -14.30 -9.71 23.97
CA GLU A 152 -14.06 -10.71 22.93
C GLU A 152 -14.98 -10.52 21.71
N GLY A 153 -16.27 -10.24 21.95
CA GLY A 153 -17.23 -9.93 20.89
C GLY A 153 -16.82 -8.71 20.07
N MET A 154 -16.46 -7.63 20.75
CA MET A 154 -16.00 -6.39 20.12
C MET A 154 -14.72 -6.61 19.30
N PHE A 155 -13.72 -7.31 19.85
CA PHE A 155 -12.47 -7.60 19.15
C PHE A 155 -12.70 -8.40 17.87
N ARG A 156 -13.59 -9.39 17.90
CA ARG A 156 -13.94 -10.18 16.71
C ARG A 156 -14.63 -9.32 15.64
N ALA A 157 -15.57 -8.47 16.04
CA ALA A 157 -16.25 -7.56 15.12
C ALA A 157 -15.28 -6.52 14.52
N ALA A 158 -14.44 -5.92 15.36
CA ALA A 158 -13.44 -4.94 14.94
C ALA A 158 -12.40 -5.53 13.99
N ALA A 159 -11.92 -6.76 14.26
CA ALA A 159 -11.00 -7.45 13.35
C ALA A 159 -11.61 -7.68 11.96
N ALA A 160 -12.91 -7.99 11.89
CA ALA A 160 -13.62 -8.14 10.61
C ALA A 160 -13.79 -6.79 9.88
N LEU A 161 -14.12 -5.72 10.60
CA LEU A 161 -14.19 -4.37 10.05
C LEU A 161 -12.84 -3.92 9.46
N PHE A 162 -11.74 -4.16 10.20
CA PHE A 162 -10.40 -3.83 9.76
C PHE A 162 -9.98 -4.59 8.50
N ALA A 163 -10.36 -5.86 8.38
CA ALA A 163 -10.11 -6.67 7.19
C ALA A 163 -10.79 -6.09 5.94
N VAL A 164 -11.99 -5.53 6.12
CA VAL A 164 -12.80 -4.96 5.03
C VAL A 164 -12.36 -3.52 4.71
N ALA A 165 -11.82 -2.80 5.70
CA ALA A 165 -11.24 -1.46 5.59
C ALA A 165 -12.13 -0.46 4.83
N PRO A 166 -13.38 -0.23 5.28
CA PRO A 166 -14.33 0.62 4.55
C PRO A 166 -13.86 2.07 4.37
N TRP A 167 -13.03 2.58 5.28
CA TRP A 167 -12.39 3.90 5.21
C TRP A 167 -11.47 4.12 4.00
N LYS A 168 -11.13 3.07 3.25
CA LYS A 168 -10.38 3.22 1.97
C LYS A 168 -11.23 3.83 0.86
N VAL A 169 -12.56 3.80 0.98
CA VAL A 169 -13.49 4.29 -0.04
C VAL A 169 -14.59 5.18 0.52
N ALA A 170 -15.01 4.94 1.78
CA ALA A 170 -16.03 5.76 2.44
C ALA A 170 -15.47 7.09 2.93
N THR A 171 -16.31 8.10 2.96
CA THR A 171 -15.98 9.44 3.46
C THR A 171 -16.76 9.72 4.75
N GLY A 172 -16.18 10.51 5.66
CA GLY A 172 -16.74 10.74 7.00
C GLY A 172 -18.06 11.51 7.03
N ASP A 173 -18.45 12.15 5.92
CA ASP A 173 -19.74 12.81 5.73
C ASP A 173 -20.87 11.85 5.30
N GLN A 174 -20.56 10.58 5.01
CA GLN A 174 -21.56 9.57 4.64
C GLN A 174 -22.22 8.96 5.88
N ALA A 175 -23.28 9.61 6.37
CA ALA A 175 -24.08 9.15 7.49
C ALA A 175 -24.86 7.86 7.17
N ILE A 176 -24.81 6.88 8.08
CA ILE A 176 -25.55 5.62 7.99
C ILE A 176 -26.45 5.48 9.21
N ARG A 177 -27.73 5.19 9.01
CA ARG A 177 -28.66 4.95 10.13
C ARG A 177 -28.57 3.50 10.60
N MET A 178 -28.55 3.32 11.91
CA MET A 178 -28.56 2.03 12.60
C MET A 178 -29.69 1.98 13.64
N ASP A 179 -30.59 1.01 13.52
CA ASP A 179 -31.60 0.72 14.54
C ASP A 179 -31.34 -0.69 15.11
N ILE A 180 -31.28 -0.81 16.44
CA ILE A 180 -31.09 -2.07 17.17
C ILE A 180 -32.23 -2.25 18.17
N PRO A 181 -33.40 -2.77 17.74
CA PRO A 181 -34.61 -2.82 18.56
C PRO A 181 -34.42 -3.54 19.90
N ASP A 182 -33.66 -4.65 19.89
CA ASP A 182 -33.40 -5.48 21.07
C ASP A 182 -32.50 -4.78 22.12
N LEU A 183 -31.74 -3.77 21.72
CA LEU A 183 -30.92 -2.93 22.62
C LEU A 183 -31.56 -1.55 22.88
N GLY A 184 -32.74 -1.29 22.33
CA GLY A 184 -33.41 0.01 22.47
C GLY A 184 -32.69 1.17 21.78
N VAL A 185 -31.83 0.88 20.79
CA VAL A 185 -31.16 1.89 19.96
C VAL A 185 -32.05 2.17 18.76
N GLU A 186 -32.48 3.42 18.60
CA GLU A 186 -33.32 3.85 17.48
C GLU A 186 -32.69 5.13 16.89
N GLY A 187 -32.39 5.10 15.60
CA GLY A 187 -31.85 6.24 14.87
C GLY A 187 -30.38 6.56 15.10
N ALA A 188 -29.57 5.64 15.61
CA ALA A 188 -28.14 5.90 15.75
C ALA A 188 -27.50 6.24 14.40
N CYS A 189 -26.69 7.30 14.38
CA CYS A 189 -25.94 7.71 13.20
C CYS A 189 -24.52 7.18 13.29
N LEU A 190 -24.13 6.35 12.33
CA LEU A 190 -22.77 5.82 12.20
C LEU A 190 -22.03 6.57 11.10
N SER A 191 -20.83 7.04 11.42
CA SER A 191 -19.85 7.63 10.49
C SER A 191 -18.56 6.82 10.44
N ILE A 192 -17.97 6.72 9.24
CA ILE A 192 -16.71 5.99 9.00
C ILE A 192 -15.57 7.00 8.92
N ILE A 193 -14.56 6.85 9.78
CA ILE A 193 -13.41 7.77 9.86
C ILE A 193 -12.13 7.13 9.31
N GLY A 194 -11.20 7.96 8.84
CA GLY A 194 -9.87 7.52 8.39
C GLY A 194 -9.56 7.64 6.89
N ASN A 195 -10.38 8.34 6.10
CA ASN A 195 -10.17 8.57 4.66
C ASN A 195 -8.84 9.30 4.31
N LEU A 196 -8.12 9.85 5.30
CA LEU A 196 -6.79 10.48 5.16
C LEU A 196 -5.65 9.69 5.83
N GLY A 197 -5.92 8.50 6.38
CA GLY A 197 -4.93 7.64 7.02
C GLY A 197 -4.49 8.06 8.43
N GLU A 198 -5.02 9.17 8.94
CA GLU A 198 -4.89 9.61 10.34
C GLU A 198 -6.13 9.10 11.09
N SER A 199 -5.94 8.16 12.03
CA SER A 199 -6.97 7.46 12.84
C SER A 199 -8.12 6.81 12.03
N VAL A 200 -8.08 5.49 11.88
CA VAL A 200 -9.11 4.71 11.15
C VAL A 200 -10.08 4.08 12.14
N GLY A 201 -11.38 4.06 11.82
CA GLY A 201 -12.40 3.59 12.76
C GLY A 201 -13.83 3.95 12.39
N VAL A 202 -14.71 3.93 13.38
CA VAL A 202 -16.11 4.38 13.27
C VAL A 202 -16.51 5.22 14.48
N LEU A 203 -17.35 6.22 14.23
CA LEU A 203 -18.03 7.01 15.25
C LEU A 203 -19.52 6.65 15.24
N ILE A 204 -20.12 6.50 16.42
CA ILE A 204 -21.53 6.17 16.60
C ILE A 204 -22.17 7.23 17.48
N PHE A 205 -23.05 8.02 16.87
CA PHE A 205 -23.84 9.07 17.51
C PHE A 205 -25.24 8.56 17.84
N PRO A 206 -25.89 9.07 18.91
CA PRO A 206 -27.26 8.73 19.26
C PRO A 206 -28.27 9.02 18.14
N ASP A 207 -28.08 10.11 17.41
CA ASP A 207 -28.90 10.50 16.26
C ASP A 207 -28.09 11.31 15.22
N VAL A 208 -28.75 11.73 14.14
CA VAL A 208 -28.11 12.49 13.06
C VAL A 208 -27.89 13.95 13.43
N GLU A 209 -28.72 14.52 14.31
CA GLU A 209 -28.55 15.88 14.80
C GLU A 209 -27.24 16.04 15.59
N ASP A 210 -26.92 15.06 16.44
CA ASP A 210 -25.65 14.95 17.17
C ASP A 210 -24.45 14.82 16.21
N PHE A 211 -24.58 14.01 15.15
CA PHE A 211 -23.58 13.89 14.10
C PHE A 211 -23.37 15.21 13.35
N ASP A 212 -24.44 15.90 12.97
CA ASP A 212 -24.38 17.17 12.25
C ASP A 212 -23.72 18.27 13.11
N GLU A 213 -24.03 18.35 14.41
CA GLU A 213 -23.38 19.30 15.33
C GLU A 213 -21.88 19.02 15.45
N PHE A 214 -21.49 17.75 15.61
CA PHE A 214 -20.08 17.34 15.62
C PHE A 214 -19.37 17.68 14.31
N TRP A 215 -20.01 17.37 13.17
CA TRP A 215 -19.46 17.61 11.84
C TRP A 215 -19.28 19.10 11.56
N GLU A 216 -20.28 19.93 11.88
CA GLU A 216 -20.21 21.39 11.75
C GLU A 216 -19.11 22.00 12.63
N ALA A 217 -18.96 21.51 13.87
CA ALA A 217 -17.93 21.97 14.78
C ALA A 217 -16.51 21.60 14.32
N SER A 218 -16.37 20.48 13.60
CA SER A 218 -15.10 19.98 13.05
C SER A 218 -14.67 20.71 11.77
N LEU A 219 -15.58 21.42 11.09
CA LEU A 219 -15.29 22.20 9.88
C LEU A 219 -14.46 23.46 10.20
N GLY A 220 -13.14 23.33 10.17
CA GLY A 220 -12.20 24.47 10.25
C GLY A 220 -11.14 24.39 11.35
N VAL A 221 -11.07 23.28 12.07
CA VAL A 221 -10.03 22.98 13.08
C VAL A 221 -9.05 21.95 12.47
N PRO A 222 -7.72 22.16 12.53
CA PRO A 222 -6.77 21.10 12.18
C PRO A 222 -6.97 19.89 13.10
N GLN A 223 -6.94 18.65 12.56
CA GLN A 223 -7.16 17.37 13.28
C GLN A 223 -6.32 17.14 14.56
N SER A 224 -5.39 18.04 14.89
CA SER A 224 -4.47 17.92 16.04
C SER A 224 -4.77 18.90 17.18
N ASP A 225 -5.78 19.77 17.09
CA ASP A 225 -6.13 20.69 18.18
C ASP A 225 -7.50 20.33 18.78
N PHE A 226 -7.54 20.22 20.12
CA PHE A 226 -8.71 20.12 21.01
C PHE A 226 -10.07 20.19 20.33
N LEU A 227 -10.83 19.10 20.41
CA LEU A 227 -12.28 19.11 20.16
C LEU A 227 -12.88 20.33 20.91
N PRO A 228 -13.65 21.20 20.24
CA PRO A 228 -14.34 22.29 20.92
C PRO A 228 -15.24 21.74 22.06
N ASP A 229 -15.72 22.60 22.96
CA ASP A 229 -16.81 22.27 23.91
C ASP A 229 -18.06 21.88 23.07
N ILE A 230 -18.10 20.64 22.58
CA ILE A 230 -19.22 20.05 21.84
C ILE A 230 -20.06 19.33 22.90
N ASP A 231 -21.32 19.71 23.02
CA ASP A 231 -22.27 19.16 24.01
C ASP A 231 -22.93 17.86 23.48
N VAL A 232 -22.15 17.04 22.76
CA VAL A 232 -22.61 15.84 22.05
C VAL A 232 -21.90 14.61 22.61
N GLY A 233 -22.63 13.51 22.80
CA GLY A 233 -22.06 12.23 23.21
C GLY A 233 -21.90 11.26 22.04
N TRP A 234 -20.83 10.48 22.00
CA TRP A 234 -20.63 9.45 20.99
C TRP A 234 -19.73 8.32 21.48
N LEU A 235 -19.82 7.18 20.79
CA LEU A 235 -18.88 6.07 20.94
C LEU A 235 -17.90 6.09 19.76
N ALA A 236 -16.61 5.96 20.05
CA ALA A 236 -15.56 5.91 19.05
C ALA A 236 -14.85 4.56 19.11
N LEU A 237 -14.92 3.78 18.03
CA LEU A 237 -14.11 2.57 17.88
C LEU A 237 -12.98 2.86 16.89
N GLU A 238 -11.75 2.93 17.40
CA GLU A 238 -10.56 3.25 16.64
C GLU A 238 -9.55 2.10 16.67
N PHE A 239 -8.57 2.15 15.77
CA PHE A 239 -7.52 1.14 15.68
C PHE A 239 -6.14 1.71 15.99
N GLU A 240 -5.51 1.12 16.99
CA GLU A 240 -4.20 1.52 17.50
C GLU A 240 -3.11 0.49 17.21
N ARG A 241 -1.86 0.97 17.19
CA ARG A 241 -0.71 0.06 17.15
C ARG A 241 -0.54 -0.58 18.52
N GLY A 242 -0.33 -1.89 18.53
CA GLY A 242 -0.08 -2.62 19.77
C GLY A 242 1.13 -2.10 20.54
N ALA A 243 2.10 -1.48 19.88
CA ALA A 243 3.25 -0.84 20.51
C ALA A 243 2.89 0.44 21.30
N ASP A 244 1.82 1.11 20.92
CA ASP A 244 1.37 2.38 21.49
C ASP A 244 0.39 2.16 22.66
N LEU A 245 -0.25 0.98 22.73
CA LEU A 245 -1.12 0.62 23.85
C LEU A 245 -0.42 0.61 25.23
N PRO A 246 -1.18 0.82 26.32
CA PRO A 246 -0.73 0.52 27.68
C PRO A 246 -0.31 -0.95 27.89
N ASP A 247 0.68 -1.16 28.76
CA ASP A 247 1.14 -2.51 29.13
C ASP A 247 0.03 -3.44 29.67
N PRO A 248 -0.90 -2.97 30.54
CA PRO A 248 -1.98 -3.82 31.05
C PRO A 248 -2.91 -4.32 29.95
N MET A 249 -3.34 -3.45 29.03
CA MET A 249 -4.20 -3.82 27.89
C MET A 249 -3.55 -4.87 27.00
N ARG A 250 -2.25 -4.72 26.66
CA ARG A 250 -1.51 -5.75 25.93
C ARG A 250 -1.49 -7.10 26.66
N GLN A 251 -1.36 -7.08 27.98
CA GLN A 251 -1.35 -8.29 28.79
C GLN A 251 -2.73 -8.95 28.83
N GLU A 252 -3.81 -8.18 28.86
CA GLU A 252 -5.19 -8.67 28.78
C GLU A 252 -5.43 -9.37 27.44
N VAL A 253 -5.10 -8.71 26.31
CA VAL A 253 -5.21 -9.32 24.97
C VAL A 253 -4.43 -10.64 24.92
N ALA A 254 -3.19 -10.67 25.40
CA ALA A 254 -2.38 -11.89 25.43
C ALA A 254 -2.94 -12.98 26.37
N ARG A 255 -3.56 -12.58 27.49
CA ARG A 255 -4.12 -13.48 28.51
C ARG A 255 -5.40 -14.15 28.06
N TYR A 256 -6.32 -13.38 27.47
CA TYR A 256 -7.63 -13.86 27.03
C TYR A 256 -7.61 -14.36 25.57
N GLY A 257 -6.58 -14.00 24.79
CA GLY A 257 -6.41 -14.48 23.42
C GLY A 257 -7.38 -13.84 22.44
N TRP A 258 -7.81 -12.60 22.71
CA TRP A 258 -8.70 -11.85 21.83
C TRP A 258 -8.09 -11.64 20.44
N LEU A 259 -8.94 -11.70 19.41
CA LEU A 259 -8.53 -11.64 18.01
C LEU A 259 -8.13 -10.23 17.61
N VAL A 260 -6.89 -10.05 17.12
CA VAL A 260 -6.39 -8.79 16.58
C VAL A 260 -5.99 -9.00 15.12
N ALA A 261 -6.50 -8.17 14.20
CA ALA A 261 -6.31 -8.34 12.76
C ALA A 261 -4.84 -8.16 12.32
N SER A 262 -4.14 -7.19 12.91
CA SER A 262 -2.74 -6.89 12.62
C SER A 262 -2.07 -6.22 13.83
N PRO A 263 -0.73 -6.11 13.89
CA PRO A 263 -0.06 -5.33 14.94
C PRO A 263 -0.47 -3.85 15.01
N GLU A 264 -1.12 -3.34 13.98
CA GLU A 264 -1.61 -1.95 13.85
C GLU A 264 -3.13 -1.83 14.05
N ALA A 265 -3.80 -2.93 14.39
CA ALA A 265 -5.26 -3.02 14.40
C ALA A 265 -5.81 -3.45 15.77
N TYR A 266 -5.24 -2.91 16.85
CA TYR A 266 -5.83 -3.12 18.18
C TYR A 266 -7.04 -2.20 18.35
N PRO A 267 -8.26 -2.73 18.53
CA PRO A 267 -9.41 -1.89 18.73
C PRO A 267 -9.31 -1.18 20.08
N VAL A 268 -9.59 0.12 20.09
CA VAL A 268 -9.80 0.93 21.28
C VAL A 268 -11.19 1.51 21.16
N LEU A 269 -12.00 1.29 22.19
CA LEU A 269 -13.33 1.87 22.30
C LEU A 269 -13.24 2.98 23.33
N ASP A 270 -13.67 4.17 22.96
CA ASP A 270 -13.82 5.32 23.84
C ASP A 270 -15.26 5.81 23.85
N ARG A 271 -15.64 6.40 24.97
CA ARG A 271 -16.93 7.03 25.18
C ARG A 271 -16.73 8.51 25.50
N TYR A 272 -17.37 9.34 24.71
CA TYR A 272 -17.42 10.78 24.91
C TYR A 272 -18.82 11.15 25.38
N ASP A 273 -18.92 11.88 26.48
CA ASP A 273 -20.19 12.42 26.98
C ASP A 273 -20.05 13.91 27.30
N PRO A 274 -21.12 14.70 27.08
CA PRO A 274 -21.20 16.06 27.55
C PRO A 274 -21.27 16.11 29.09
N GLY A 275 -20.13 16.29 29.74
CA GLY A 275 -20.07 16.34 31.20
C GLY A 275 -18.68 16.61 31.78
N PRO A 276 -18.60 17.12 33.03
CA PRO A 276 -17.33 17.39 33.69
C PRO A 276 -16.62 16.13 34.22
N GLU A 277 -17.30 14.97 34.22
CA GLU A 277 -16.77 13.70 34.71
C GLU A 277 -16.84 12.65 33.60
N PRO A 278 -15.76 11.89 33.34
CA PRO A 278 -15.79 10.78 32.39
C PRO A 278 -16.80 9.71 32.83
N VAL A 279 -17.61 9.24 31.89
CA VAL A 279 -18.50 8.09 32.11
C VAL A 279 -17.76 6.82 31.71
N PRO A 280 -17.62 5.83 32.60
CA PRO A 280 -16.93 4.58 32.26
C PRO A 280 -17.73 3.76 31.25
N LEU A 281 -17.02 2.98 30.44
CA LEU A 281 -17.65 2.01 29.53
C LEU A 281 -18.33 0.88 30.31
N MET A 282 -19.45 0.42 29.76
CA MET A 282 -20.24 -0.69 30.27
C MET A 282 -20.35 -1.82 29.24
N ASP A 283 -20.68 -3.03 29.69
CA ASP A 283 -21.02 -4.17 28.80
C ASP A 283 -22.04 -3.80 27.71
N GLU A 284 -22.98 -2.91 28.02
CA GLU A 284 -24.00 -2.45 27.07
C GLU A 284 -23.40 -1.63 25.92
N ASP A 285 -22.42 -0.76 26.19
CA ASP A 285 -21.73 0.03 25.17
C ASP A 285 -21.00 -0.90 24.18
N LEU A 286 -20.27 -1.90 24.69
CA LEU A 286 -19.57 -2.88 23.87
C LEU A 286 -20.54 -3.71 23.03
N ARG A 287 -21.72 -4.04 23.55
CA ARG A 287 -22.76 -4.76 22.79
C ARG A 287 -23.30 -3.91 21.64
N ILE A 288 -23.56 -2.62 21.88
CA ILE A 288 -24.01 -1.68 20.85
C ILE A 288 -22.95 -1.55 19.76
N VAL A 289 -21.70 -1.25 20.11
CA VAL A 289 -20.61 -1.11 19.13
C VAL A 289 -20.38 -2.40 18.35
N THR A 290 -20.39 -3.55 19.04
CA THR A 290 -20.23 -4.86 18.39
C THR A 290 -21.34 -5.11 17.36
N ALA A 291 -22.59 -4.79 17.69
CA ALA A 291 -23.74 -4.94 16.80
C ALA A 291 -23.64 -4.00 15.59
N CYS A 292 -23.40 -2.70 15.83
CA CYS A 292 -23.20 -1.70 14.79
C CYS A 292 -22.08 -2.08 13.81
N VAL A 293 -20.91 -2.43 14.34
CA VAL A 293 -19.73 -2.77 13.53
C VAL A 293 -19.92 -4.06 12.75
N THR A 294 -20.57 -5.05 13.34
CA THR A 294 -20.91 -6.31 12.64
C THR A 294 -21.86 -6.07 11.49
N ALA A 295 -22.94 -5.29 11.72
CA ALA A 295 -23.91 -4.95 10.70
C ALA A 295 -23.30 -4.08 9.60
N LEU A 296 -22.50 -3.06 9.96
CA LEU A 296 -21.77 -2.22 9.02
C LEU A 296 -20.85 -3.04 8.12
N THR A 297 -20.09 -3.97 8.69
CA THR A 297 -19.16 -4.82 7.94
C THR A 297 -19.93 -5.65 6.90
N ALA A 298 -21.06 -6.25 7.29
CA ALA A 298 -21.91 -7.00 6.39
C ALA A 298 -22.55 -6.12 5.30
N PHE A 299 -23.06 -4.95 5.69
CA PHE A 299 -23.67 -3.97 4.81
C PHE A 299 -22.68 -3.47 3.75
N PHE A 300 -21.48 -3.07 4.17
CA PHE A 300 -20.43 -2.56 3.29
C PHE A 300 -20.03 -3.60 2.24
N VAL A 301 -19.84 -4.85 2.63
CA VAL A 301 -19.46 -5.90 1.66
C VAL A 301 -20.57 -6.16 0.63
N LYS A 302 -21.84 -6.06 1.05
CA LYS A 302 -22.98 -6.27 0.14
C LYS A 302 -23.22 -5.07 -0.78
N HIS A 303 -23.02 -3.85 -0.26
CA HIS A 303 -23.45 -2.60 -0.88
C HIS A 303 -22.31 -1.59 -1.10
N GLN A 304 -21.07 -2.08 -1.31
CA GLN A 304 -19.87 -1.25 -1.47
C GLN A 304 -20.04 -0.09 -2.47
N ARG A 305 -20.86 -0.28 -3.51
CA ARG A 305 -21.15 0.74 -4.52
C ARG A 305 -21.68 2.05 -3.92
N ILE A 306 -22.44 1.99 -2.83
CA ILE A 306 -22.98 3.16 -2.12
C ILE A 306 -21.87 4.13 -1.71
N PHE A 307 -20.70 3.60 -1.34
CA PHE A 307 -19.56 4.39 -0.87
C PHE A 307 -18.64 4.87 -2.01
N THR A 308 -18.83 4.40 -3.24
CA THR A 308 -17.91 4.65 -4.36
C THR A 308 -18.51 5.47 -5.51
N THR A 309 -19.82 5.68 -5.51
CA THR A 309 -20.53 6.36 -6.61
C THR A 309 -21.64 7.25 -6.10
N ASP A 310 -21.79 8.44 -6.69
CA ASP A 310 -22.85 9.39 -6.33
C ASP A 310 -24.27 8.95 -6.73
N GLU A 311 -24.40 7.96 -7.64
CA GLU A 311 -25.69 7.43 -8.09
C GLU A 311 -25.91 5.99 -7.58
N PHE A 312 -26.73 5.85 -6.54
CA PHE A 312 -27.16 4.56 -6.01
C PHE A 312 -28.64 4.60 -5.61
N LYS A 313 -29.24 3.42 -5.42
CA LYS A 313 -30.59 3.31 -4.86
C LYS A 313 -30.48 3.23 -3.34
N PRO A 314 -31.31 3.97 -2.58
CA PRO A 314 -31.37 3.79 -1.14
C PRO A 314 -31.60 2.34 -0.74
N VAL A 315 -31.05 1.96 0.40
CA VAL A 315 -31.14 0.61 0.97
C VAL A 315 -31.58 0.71 2.42
N CYS A 316 -32.57 -0.08 2.81
CA CYS A 316 -32.95 -0.36 4.19
C CYS A 316 -33.06 -1.88 4.34
N GLU A 317 -32.19 -2.49 5.16
CA GLU A 317 -32.11 -3.95 5.30
C GLU A 317 -31.73 -4.37 6.72
N SER A 318 -32.32 -5.47 7.19
CA SER A 318 -31.98 -6.10 8.48
C SER A 318 -30.78 -7.05 8.37
N PHE A 319 -29.88 -6.97 9.34
CA PHE A 319 -28.74 -7.84 9.56
C PHE A 319 -28.85 -8.51 10.93
N PHE A 320 -28.51 -9.79 11.01
CA PHE A 320 -28.61 -10.57 12.24
C PHE A 320 -27.25 -11.11 12.65
N ASP A 321 -26.93 -11.00 13.94
CA ASP A 321 -25.75 -11.64 14.52
C ASP A 321 -26.01 -13.13 14.88
N ARG A 322 -25.03 -13.80 15.51
CA ARG A 322 -25.17 -15.22 15.89
C ARG A 322 -26.12 -15.47 17.05
N SER A 323 -26.37 -14.46 17.87
CA SER A 323 -27.33 -14.52 18.96
C SER A 323 -28.77 -14.29 18.47
N GLY A 324 -28.93 -13.85 17.22
CA GLY A 324 -30.21 -13.47 16.61
C GLY A 324 -30.55 -11.99 16.82
N LEU A 325 -29.62 -11.18 17.31
CA LEU A 325 -29.79 -9.74 17.49
C LEU A 325 -29.96 -9.07 16.12
N GLU A 326 -31.06 -8.35 15.94
CA GLU A 326 -31.35 -7.61 14.71
C GLU A 326 -30.74 -6.21 14.73
N VAL A 327 -30.10 -5.83 13.62
CA VAL A 327 -29.66 -4.46 13.32
C VAL A 327 -30.21 -4.08 11.95
N ILE A 328 -31.03 -3.03 11.90
CA ILE A 328 -31.57 -2.47 10.67
C ILE A 328 -30.63 -1.36 10.22
N VAL A 329 -30.15 -1.46 8.98
CA VAL A 329 -29.21 -0.51 8.38
C VAL A 329 -29.89 0.24 7.25
N THR A 330 -29.89 1.58 7.31
CA THR A 330 -30.41 2.43 6.24
C THR A 330 -29.33 3.36 5.69
N ALA A 331 -29.13 3.36 4.37
CA ALA A 331 -28.22 4.27 3.68
C ALA A 331 -28.83 4.81 2.35
N PRO A 332 -28.78 6.13 2.10
CA PRO A 332 -28.32 7.18 3.01
C PRO A 332 -29.23 7.30 4.24
N TYR A 333 -28.76 7.92 5.33
CA TYR A 333 -29.48 8.02 6.61
C TYR A 333 -30.94 8.47 6.45
N GLU A 334 -31.20 9.47 5.60
CA GLU A 334 -32.49 10.11 5.42
C GLU A 334 -33.50 9.27 4.61
N ALA A 335 -33.07 8.15 4.04
CA ALA A 335 -33.93 7.36 3.16
C ALA A 335 -34.98 6.53 3.91
N LEU A 336 -34.97 6.49 5.25
CA LEU A 336 -35.94 5.72 6.02
C LEU A 336 -37.40 6.06 5.65
N ASP A 337 -37.69 7.33 5.44
CA ASP A 337 -39.02 7.82 5.04
C ASP A 337 -39.48 7.27 3.68
N GLU A 338 -38.55 6.83 2.82
CA GLU A 338 -38.85 6.18 1.54
C GLU A 338 -39.31 4.72 1.71
N PHE A 339 -39.04 4.09 2.86
CA PHE A 339 -39.34 2.70 3.16
C PHE A 339 -40.56 2.49 4.08
N ASP A 340 -41.16 3.57 4.60
CA ASP A 340 -42.33 3.56 5.51
C ASP A 340 -43.67 3.17 4.84
N TRP A 341 -43.63 2.42 3.73
CA TRP A 341 -44.81 1.95 2.99
C TRP A 341 -45.23 0.51 3.35
N PHE A 342 -44.73 -0.05 4.46
CA PHE A 342 -44.83 -1.49 4.76
C PHE A 342 -46.19 -1.99 5.30
N ASP A 343 -47.23 -1.15 5.36
CA ASP A 343 -48.57 -1.56 5.82
C ASP A 343 -49.53 -2.00 4.68
N GLU A 344 -49.16 -1.85 3.41
CA GLU A 344 -49.99 -2.33 2.30
C GLU A 344 -49.13 -2.97 1.19
N LEU A 345 -49.07 -4.30 1.12
CA LEU A 345 -49.32 -5.10 -0.10
C LEU A 345 -49.04 -6.60 0.10
N ASP A 346 -50.15 -7.35 0.12
CA ASP A 346 -50.27 -8.82 0.16
C ASP A 346 -49.72 -9.54 -1.09
N GLU A 347 -49.18 -10.75 -0.86
CA GLU A 347 -49.11 -11.99 -1.67
C GLU A 347 -48.79 -11.98 -3.19
N VAL A 348 -48.77 -10.83 -3.88
CA VAL A 348 -48.65 -10.74 -5.34
C VAL A 348 -47.18 -10.69 -5.78
N ASP A 349 -46.27 -10.13 -4.98
CA ASP A 349 -44.86 -9.95 -5.38
C ASP A 349 -43.97 -11.18 -5.16
N ARG A 350 -44.42 -12.15 -4.36
CA ARG A 350 -43.69 -13.43 -4.20
C ARG A 350 -43.63 -14.24 -5.50
N ARG A 351 -44.53 -13.97 -6.46
CA ARG A 351 -44.51 -14.58 -7.81
C ARG A 351 -43.75 -13.76 -8.86
N ASN A 352 -43.42 -12.49 -8.57
CA ASN A 352 -42.67 -11.64 -9.49
C ASN A 352 -41.15 -11.77 -9.32
N LEU A 353 -40.67 -12.17 -8.13
CA LEU A 353 -39.24 -12.42 -7.89
C LEU A 353 -38.66 -13.54 -8.78
N ASP A 354 -39.43 -14.60 -9.05
CA ASP A 354 -39.00 -15.70 -9.94
C ASP A 354 -38.82 -15.26 -11.42
N ARG A 355 -39.39 -14.12 -11.82
CA ARG A 355 -39.26 -13.59 -13.20
C ARG A 355 -38.13 -12.59 -13.39
N LEU A 356 -37.56 -12.06 -12.32
CA LEU A 356 -36.42 -11.12 -12.39
C LEU A 356 -35.05 -11.84 -12.33
N ALA A 357 -35.02 -13.13 -11.96
CA ALA A 357 -33.83 -13.96 -11.91
C ALA A 357 -33.31 -14.47 -13.29
N MET A 358 -33.93 -14.06 -14.41
CA MET A 358 -33.41 -14.33 -15.75
C MET A 358 -33.39 -13.05 -16.59
N GLN A 359 -32.36 -12.23 -16.39
CA GLN A 359 -31.94 -11.29 -17.43
C GLN A 359 -30.59 -11.70 -18.02
N PRO A 360 -30.46 -11.74 -19.37
CA PRO A 360 -29.21 -12.12 -20.00
C PRO A 360 -28.13 -11.08 -19.75
N VAL A 361 -26.95 -11.56 -19.36
CA VAL A 361 -25.72 -10.78 -19.16
C VAL A 361 -25.43 -9.90 -20.38
N ARG A 362 -25.39 -8.57 -20.17
CA ARG A 362 -25.05 -7.59 -21.20
C ARG A 362 -23.52 -7.48 -21.28
N ARG A 363 -22.94 -7.89 -22.42
CA ARG A 363 -21.49 -7.82 -22.69
C ARG A 363 -20.93 -6.40 -22.47
N GLN A 364 -19.80 -6.30 -21.78
CA GLN A 364 -19.11 -5.03 -21.47
C GLN A 364 -18.24 -4.46 -22.60
N THR A 365 -18.11 -5.14 -23.75
CA THR A 365 -17.47 -4.56 -24.95
C THR A 365 -18.52 -4.18 -26.00
N PRO A 366 -18.52 -2.94 -26.51
CA PRO A 366 -19.43 -2.55 -27.58
C PRO A 366 -19.05 -3.34 -28.84
N LYS A 367 -19.92 -4.27 -29.22
CA LYS A 367 -19.77 -5.04 -30.46
C LYS A 367 -19.86 -4.03 -31.62
N LEU A 368 -18.76 -3.78 -32.32
CA LEU A 368 -18.76 -2.97 -33.54
C LEU A 368 -19.86 -3.52 -34.46
N GLY A 369 -20.90 -2.72 -34.67
CA GLY A 369 -22.03 -3.06 -35.51
C GLY A 369 -21.56 -3.21 -36.94
N ARG A 370 -22.16 -4.14 -37.69
CA ARG A 370 -21.83 -4.42 -39.10
C ARG A 370 -21.77 -3.15 -39.98
N ASN A 371 -22.48 -2.09 -39.62
CA ASN A 371 -22.54 -0.84 -40.38
C ASN A 371 -21.69 0.31 -39.79
N ASP A 372 -21.01 0.09 -38.66
CA ASP A 372 -20.22 1.11 -37.96
C ASP A 372 -18.91 1.42 -38.71
N PRO A 373 -18.27 2.57 -38.46
CA PRO A 373 -16.96 2.89 -39.04
C PRO A 373 -15.92 1.85 -38.61
N CYS A 374 -15.16 1.34 -39.58
CA CYS A 374 -14.17 0.31 -39.31
C CYS A 374 -13.01 0.85 -38.47
N HIS A 375 -12.54 0.05 -37.50
CA HIS A 375 -11.51 0.39 -36.53
C HIS A 375 -10.11 0.58 -37.15
N CYS A 376 -9.88 0.19 -38.40
CA CYS A 376 -8.61 0.41 -39.11
C CYS A 376 -8.38 1.86 -39.58
N GLY A 377 -9.30 2.78 -39.26
CA GLY A 377 -9.19 4.21 -39.62
C GLY A 377 -9.53 4.54 -41.08
N SER A 378 -10.03 3.56 -41.86
CA SER A 378 -10.30 3.73 -43.29
C SER A 378 -11.57 4.53 -43.64
N GLY A 379 -12.43 4.82 -42.64
CA GLY A 379 -13.70 5.53 -42.82
C GLY A 379 -14.81 4.72 -43.52
N ARG A 380 -14.58 3.45 -43.87
CA ARG A 380 -15.57 2.56 -44.51
C ARG A 380 -16.41 1.81 -43.46
N LYS A 381 -17.62 1.37 -43.84
CA LYS A 381 -18.48 0.52 -42.97
C LYS A 381 -17.79 -0.82 -42.68
N TYR A 382 -17.83 -1.27 -41.43
CA TYR A 382 -17.13 -2.46 -40.92
C TYR A 382 -17.35 -3.71 -41.78
N LYS A 383 -18.60 -3.97 -42.22
CA LYS A 383 -18.95 -5.08 -43.12
C LYS A 383 -18.24 -5.12 -44.48
N ASN A 384 -17.73 -3.98 -44.95
CA ASN A 384 -17.07 -3.83 -46.24
C ASN A 384 -15.55 -3.63 -46.10
N CYS A 385 -15.01 -3.80 -44.89
CA CYS A 385 -13.58 -3.67 -44.58
C CYS A 385 -13.13 -4.91 -43.79
N GLN A 386 -12.73 -4.76 -42.52
CA GLN A 386 -12.09 -5.84 -41.76
C GLN A 386 -13.01 -6.98 -41.33
N LEU A 387 -14.35 -6.86 -41.42
CA LEU A 387 -15.26 -7.87 -40.88
C LEU A 387 -14.96 -9.29 -41.38
N ARG A 388 -14.67 -9.47 -42.68
CA ARG A 388 -14.42 -10.81 -43.23
C ARG A 388 -13.09 -11.38 -42.78
N GLU A 389 -12.07 -10.54 -42.66
CA GLU A 389 -10.73 -10.92 -42.19
C GLU A 389 -10.74 -11.20 -40.68
N ASP A 390 -11.49 -10.43 -39.90
CA ASP A 390 -11.68 -10.64 -38.46
C ASP A 390 -12.54 -11.90 -38.19
N GLU A 391 -13.57 -12.15 -39.01
CA GLU A 391 -14.37 -13.39 -38.96
C GLU A 391 -13.54 -14.61 -39.39
N GLU A 392 -12.63 -14.47 -40.35
CA GLU A 392 -11.70 -15.53 -40.79
C GLU A 392 -10.59 -15.76 -39.77
N ALA A 393 -10.05 -14.71 -39.13
CA ALA A 393 -9.07 -14.80 -38.05
C ALA A 393 -9.69 -15.42 -36.79
N ALA A 394 -10.92 -15.05 -36.44
CA ALA A 394 -11.67 -15.67 -35.33
C ALA A 394 -12.00 -17.15 -35.60
N ARG A 395 -12.14 -17.54 -36.87
CA ARG A 395 -12.39 -18.93 -37.30
C ARG A 395 -11.10 -19.73 -37.53
N ALA A 396 -9.95 -19.05 -37.63
CA ALA A 396 -8.63 -19.64 -37.83
C ALA A 396 -7.78 -19.70 -36.55
N GLN A 397 -8.26 -19.14 -35.44
CA GLN A 397 -7.78 -19.56 -34.12
C GLN A 397 -8.07 -21.06 -33.99
N PRO A 398 -7.08 -21.90 -33.64
CA PRO A 398 -7.37 -23.28 -33.32
C PRO A 398 -8.39 -23.26 -32.18
N GLU A 399 -9.57 -23.86 -32.39
CA GLU A 399 -10.44 -24.25 -31.29
C GLU A 399 -9.54 -25.05 -30.34
N GLU A 400 -9.26 -24.50 -29.16
CA GLU A 400 -8.78 -25.31 -28.05
C GLU A 400 -9.79 -26.47 -27.95
N PRO A 401 -9.34 -27.74 -27.97
CA PRO A 401 -10.26 -28.86 -27.89
C PRO A 401 -11.14 -28.64 -26.65
N PRO A 402 -12.46 -28.94 -26.73
CA PRO A 402 -13.30 -28.87 -25.55
C PRO A 402 -12.63 -29.71 -24.48
N GLU A 403 -12.56 -29.13 -23.28
CA GLU A 403 -12.00 -29.73 -22.09
C GLU A 403 -12.41 -31.21 -22.03
N THR A 404 -11.60 -32.07 -21.39
CA THR A 404 -12.23 -33.22 -20.74
C THR A 404 -13.10 -32.65 -19.60
N GLU A 405 -14.27 -32.09 -19.98
CA GLU A 405 -15.23 -31.32 -19.16
C GLU A 405 -15.72 -32.11 -17.94
N THR A 406 -15.46 -33.42 -17.86
CA THR A 406 -15.81 -34.26 -16.70
C THR A 406 -14.78 -34.25 -15.57
N GLU A 407 -13.49 -34.01 -15.86
CA GLU A 407 -12.38 -34.31 -14.93
C GLU A 407 -12.03 -33.12 -14.03
N THR A 408 -11.86 -31.92 -14.60
CA THR A 408 -11.74 -30.67 -13.80
C THR A 408 -13.08 -30.30 -13.16
N SER A 409 -14.19 -30.77 -13.71
CA SER A 409 -15.52 -30.54 -13.14
C SER A 409 -15.69 -31.18 -11.78
N LEU A 410 -15.11 -32.35 -11.50
CA LEU A 410 -15.22 -32.98 -10.17
C LEU A 410 -14.49 -32.15 -9.10
N LEU A 411 -13.27 -31.69 -9.41
CA LEU A 411 -12.49 -30.85 -8.51
C LEU A 411 -13.24 -29.54 -8.19
N ILE A 412 -13.77 -28.88 -9.22
CA ILE A 412 -14.54 -27.64 -9.08
C ILE A 412 -15.85 -27.90 -8.32
N SER A 413 -16.66 -28.88 -8.72
CA SER A 413 -17.96 -29.13 -8.10
C SER A 413 -17.82 -29.50 -6.63
N PHE A 414 -16.87 -30.37 -6.30
CA PHE A 414 -16.59 -30.74 -4.92
C PHE A 414 -16.09 -29.55 -4.09
N PHE A 415 -15.19 -28.73 -4.65
CA PHE A 415 -14.76 -27.49 -4.00
C PHE A 415 -15.95 -26.56 -3.68
N HIS A 416 -16.84 -26.35 -4.66
CA HIS A 416 -18.03 -25.52 -4.51
C HIS A 416 -18.99 -26.05 -3.44
N GLU A 417 -19.19 -27.37 -3.37
CA GLU A 417 -20.04 -27.99 -2.36
C GLU A 417 -19.51 -27.77 -0.94
N VAL A 418 -18.20 -28.00 -0.71
CA VAL A 418 -17.60 -27.74 0.60
C VAL A 418 -17.59 -26.25 0.93
N LEU A 419 -17.39 -25.39 -0.07
CA LEU A 419 -17.46 -23.94 0.09
C LEU A 419 -18.86 -23.46 0.50
N GLU A 420 -19.91 -23.93 -0.17
CA GLU A 420 -21.30 -23.63 0.15
C GLU A 420 -21.65 -24.12 1.55
N PHE A 421 -21.27 -25.35 1.90
CA PHE A 421 -21.39 -25.87 3.27
C PHE A 421 -20.72 -24.93 4.29
N ALA A 422 -19.50 -24.48 4.02
CA ALA A 422 -18.76 -23.62 4.94
C ALA A 422 -19.43 -22.25 5.11
N LEU A 423 -19.88 -21.65 4.00
CA LEU A 423 -20.64 -20.39 3.98
C LEU A 423 -21.95 -20.51 4.76
N GLU A 424 -22.64 -21.63 4.62
CA GLU A 424 -23.93 -21.87 5.27
C GLU A 424 -23.79 -22.15 6.76
N ARG A 425 -22.81 -22.98 7.12
CA ARG A 425 -22.61 -23.44 8.48
C ARG A 425 -21.95 -22.39 9.37
N PHE A 426 -20.89 -21.77 8.88
CA PHE A 426 -20.01 -20.93 9.71
C PHE A 426 -20.18 -19.43 9.46
N ARG A 427 -20.92 -19.05 8.40
CA ARG A 427 -21.25 -17.65 8.08
C ARG A 427 -20.01 -16.75 8.15
N TRP A 428 -19.94 -15.86 9.14
CA TRP A 428 -18.85 -14.89 9.30
C TRP A 428 -17.54 -15.51 9.82
N ASP A 429 -17.56 -16.60 10.61
CA ASP A 429 -16.31 -17.25 11.06
C ASP A 429 -15.47 -17.70 9.88
N TRP A 430 -16.12 -18.21 8.84
CA TRP A 430 -15.43 -18.67 7.65
C TRP A 430 -14.75 -17.52 6.90
N ARG A 431 -15.30 -16.29 6.94
CA ARG A 431 -14.68 -15.14 6.26
C ARG A 431 -13.40 -14.64 6.92
N LEU A 432 -13.11 -15.05 8.15
CA LEU A 432 -11.86 -14.70 8.84
C LEU A 432 -10.61 -15.25 8.14
N HIS A 433 -10.73 -16.22 7.23
CA HIS A 433 -9.61 -16.66 6.39
C HIS A 433 -8.95 -15.50 5.62
N ARG A 434 -9.70 -14.43 5.33
CA ARG A 434 -9.19 -13.25 4.61
C ARG A 434 -8.09 -12.51 5.39
N LEU A 435 -8.05 -12.66 6.72
CA LEU A 435 -7.01 -12.06 7.58
C LEU A 435 -5.64 -12.71 7.40
N ASP A 436 -5.56 -13.88 6.77
CA ASP A 436 -4.29 -14.53 6.47
C ASP A 436 -3.56 -13.90 5.27
N PHE A 437 -4.22 -12.97 4.56
CA PHE A 437 -3.77 -12.33 3.32
C PHE A 437 -3.73 -10.81 3.48
N ASP A 438 -2.79 -10.16 2.78
CA ASP A 438 -2.78 -8.69 2.71
C ASP A 438 -3.91 -8.16 1.80
N ASP A 439 -4.22 -8.87 0.71
CA ASP A 439 -5.37 -8.64 -0.17
C ASP A 439 -5.95 -9.97 -0.68
N ALA A 440 -7.00 -10.46 -0.01
CA ALA A 440 -7.62 -11.73 -0.35
C ALA A 440 -8.40 -11.69 -1.69
N GLU A 441 -8.80 -10.53 -2.19
CA GLU A 441 -9.54 -10.40 -3.45
C GLU A 441 -8.60 -10.50 -4.65
N ASP A 442 -7.47 -9.80 -4.59
CA ASP A 442 -6.40 -9.92 -5.59
C ASP A 442 -5.75 -11.31 -5.60
N GLN A 443 -5.92 -12.08 -4.52
CA GLN A 443 -5.36 -13.41 -4.33
C GLN A 443 -6.43 -14.51 -4.29
N ILE A 444 -7.58 -14.30 -4.93
CA ILE A 444 -8.71 -15.24 -4.89
C ILE A 444 -8.33 -16.68 -5.28
N GLU A 445 -7.36 -16.85 -6.19
CA GLU A 445 -6.84 -18.14 -6.64
C GLU A 445 -6.20 -18.97 -5.51
N LEU A 446 -5.66 -18.33 -4.46
CA LEU A 446 -5.16 -19.01 -3.26
C LEU A 446 -6.13 -18.90 -2.09
N ALA A 447 -6.75 -17.73 -1.90
CA ALA A 447 -7.61 -17.43 -0.76
C ALA A 447 -8.81 -18.36 -0.65
N LEU A 448 -9.45 -18.68 -1.78
CA LEU A 448 -10.59 -19.57 -1.81
C LEU A 448 -10.22 -21.04 -1.45
N PRO A 449 -9.28 -21.72 -2.13
CA PRO A 449 -8.81 -23.03 -1.69
C PRO A 449 -8.26 -23.04 -0.25
N TRP A 450 -7.57 -21.97 0.17
CA TRP A 450 -7.08 -21.84 1.55
C TRP A 450 -8.22 -21.83 2.58
N SER A 451 -9.30 -21.09 2.31
CA SER A 451 -10.49 -21.00 3.19
C SER A 451 -11.16 -22.35 3.45
N VAL A 452 -11.04 -23.29 2.50
CA VAL A 452 -11.68 -24.60 2.59
C VAL A 452 -10.73 -25.64 3.18
N TYR A 453 -9.47 -25.61 2.76
CA TYR A 453 -8.52 -26.70 3.01
C TYR A 453 -7.37 -26.35 3.97
N GLY A 454 -7.20 -25.09 4.35
CA GLY A 454 -6.07 -24.62 5.17
C GLY A 454 -6.45 -23.79 6.38
N PHE A 455 -7.52 -23.01 6.28
CA PHE A 455 -8.06 -22.21 7.37
C PHE A 455 -8.78 -23.10 8.40
N GLU A 456 -8.46 -22.92 9.69
CA GLU A 456 -9.02 -23.71 10.78
C GLU A 456 -10.12 -22.93 11.51
N ILE A 457 -11.35 -23.44 11.48
CA ILE A 457 -12.50 -22.98 12.27
C ILE A 457 -12.68 -23.95 13.42
N GLU A 458 -12.57 -23.46 14.66
CA GLU A 458 -12.63 -24.29 15.87
C GLU A 458 -11.61 -25.46 15.86
N GLY A 459 -10.44 -25.23 15.24
CA GLY A 459 -9.35 -26.21 15.19
C GLY A 459 -9.47 -27.28 14.09
N LYS A 460 -10.42 -27.15 13.16
CA LYS A 460 -10.56 -28.02 11.98
C LYS A 460 -10.78 -27.22 10.71
N THR A 461 -10.41 -27.78 9.56
CA THR A 461 -10.70 -27.17 8.25
C THR A 461 -12.17 -27.34 7.86
N ALA A 462 -12.67 -26.50 6.95
CA ALA A 462 -14.03 -26.64 6.44
C ALA A 462 -14.26 -28.03 5.81
N LEU A 463 -13.27 -28.55 5.07
CA LEU A 463 -13.31 -29.93 4.56
C LEU A 463 -13.43 -30.97 5.68
N SER A 464 -12.70 -30.81 6.78
CA SER A 464 -12.77 -31.77 7.88
C SER A 464 -14.15 -31.77 8.55
N TRP A 465 -14.77 -30.59 8.72
CA TRP A 465 -16.14 -30.47 9.18
C TRP A 465 -17.15 -31.09 8.22
N PHE A 466 -17.00 -30.80 6.92
CA PHE A 466 -17.86 -31.36 5.88
C PHE A 466 -17.82 -32.89 5.87
N LEU A 467 -16.63 -33.49 5.99
CA LEU A 467 -16.49 -34.94 6.07
C LEU A 467 -17.13 -35.53 7.33
N GLU A 468 -17.14 -34.84 8.47
CA GLU A 468 -17.83 -35.36 9.65
C GLU A 468 -19.35 -35.48 9.47
N GLU A 469 -19.93 -34.66 8.60
CA GLU A 469 -21.38 -34.58 8.40
C GLU A 469 -21.87 -35.31 7.15
N HIS A 470 -21.03 -35.38 6.11
CA HIS A 470 -21.43 -35.84 4.77
C HIS A 470 -20.61 -37.03 4.25
N LEU A 471 -19.69 -37.62 5.04
CA LEU A 471 -18.83 -38.71 4.55
C LEU A 471 -19.63 -39.87 3.94
N ASP A 472 -20.77 -40.25 4.53
CA ASP A 472 -21.56 -41.37 4.03
C ASP A 472 -22.21 -41.10 2.67
N ASP A 473 -22.46 -39.83 2.33
CA ASP A 473 -23.12 -39.39 1.10
C ASP A 473 -22.15 -39.29 -0.10
N LEU A 474 -20.83 -39.24 0.15
CA LEU A 474 -19.82 -39.07 -0.89
C LEU A 474 -19.66 -40.30 -1.81
N SER A 475 -19.53 -40.06 -3.11
CA SER A 475 -19.07 -41.06 -4.07
C SER A 475 -17.63 -41.54 -3.75
N PRO A 476 -17.21 -42.72 -4.24
CA PRO A 476 -15.83 -43.17 -4.12
C PRO A 476 -14.81 -42.15 -4.64
N GLU A 477 -15.12 -41.50 -5.76
CA GLU A 477 -14.28 -40.49 -6.40
C GLU A 477 -14.14 -39.23 -5.52
N GLU A 478 -15.23 -38.76 -4.89
CA GLU A 478 -15.19 -37.63 -3.94
C GLU A 478 -14.43 -37.97 -2.66
N ARG A 479 -14.51 -39.22 -2.17
CA ARG A 479 -13.72 -39.67 -1.01
C ARG A 479 -12.23 -39.70 -1.32
N ASP A 480 -11.86 -40.19 -2.51
CA ASP A 480 -10.47 -40.20 -2.97
C ASP A 480 -9.93 -38.76 -3.13
N LEU A 481 -10.74 -37.85 -3.69
CA LEU A 481 -10.41 -36.43 -3.79
C LEU A 481 -10.27 -35.77 -2.42
N ALA A 482 -11.21 -36.02 -1.50
CA ALA A 482 -11.16 -35.49 -0.14
C ALA A 482 -9.89 -35.96 0.60
N ALA A 483 -9.52 -37.23 0.46
CA ALA A 483 -8.28 -37.78 1.01
C ALA A 483 -7.05 -37.10 0.39
N ALA A 484 -7.03 -36.90 -0.94
CA ALA A 484 -5.96 -36.18 -1.61
C ALA A 484 -5.82 -34.72 -1.10
N GLN A 485 -6.95 -34.05 -0.84
CA GLN A 485 -6.98 -32.69 -0.29
C GLN A 485 -6.48 -32.61 1.16
N GLN A 486 -6.79 -33.61 1.98
CA GLN A 486 -6.27 -33.71 3.36
C GLN A 486 -4.77 -34.03 3.40
N GLU A 487 -4.26 -34.77 2.41
CA GLU A 487 -2.83 -35.08 2.31
C GLU A 487 -2.00 -33.94 1.70
N ALA A 488 -2.62 -32.99 1.02
CA ALA A 488 -1.93 -31.83 0.46
C ALA A 488 -1.53 -30.80 1.53
N TRP A 489 -0.54 -29.97 1.19
CA TRP A 489 -0.02 -28.92 2.07
C TRP A 489 0.33 -27.68 1.26
N LEU A 490 0.33 -26.53 1.92
CA LEU A 490 0.81 -25.28 1.35
C LEU A 490 2.33 -25.21 1.49
N SER A 491 3.05 -24.91 0.41
CA SER A 491 4.51 -24.73 0.45
C SER A 491 5.04 -23.77 -0.61
N VAL A 492 6.35 -23.53 -0.55
CA VAL A 492 7.11 -22.80 -1.56
C VAL A 492 7.72 -23.78 -2.55
N TRP A 493 7.26 -23.72 -3.80
CA TRP A 493 7.64 -24.61 -4.89
C TRP A 493 8.51 -23.88 -5.91
N GLU A 494 9.73 -24.37 -6.15
CA GLU A 494 10.61 -23.90 -7.21
C GLU A 494 10.29 -24.60 -8.53
N VAL A 495 10.12 -23.81 -9.59
CA VAL A 495 10.02 -24.31 -10.96
C VAL A 495 11.40 -24.77 -11.45
N THR A 496 11.59 -26.07 -11.65
CA THR A 496 12.88 -26.64 -12.08
C THR A 496 12.95 -26.91 -13.58
N GLU A 497 11.80 -27.25 -14.18
CA GLU A 497 11.61 -27.49 -15.62
C GLU A 497 10.22 -27.02 -16.03
N VAL A 498 10.07 -26.47 -17.25
CA VAL A 498 8.78 -26.01 -17.80
C VAL A 498 8.63 -26.53 -19.21
N THR A 499 7.45 -27.06 -19.52
CA THR A 499 7.01 -27.33 -20.89
C THR A 499 5.80 -26.45 -21.19
N PRO A 500 5.97 -25.34 -21.94
CA PRO A 500 4.91 -24.35 -22.10
C PRO A 500 3.62 -24.94 -22.69
N GLY A 501 2.50 -24.73 -22.01
CA GLY A 501 1.19 -25.23 -22.43
C GLY A 501 0.89 -26.68 -22.00
N GLU A 502 1.82 -27.36 -21.33
CA GLU A 502 1.65 -28.74 -20.85
C GLU A 502 1.77 -28.85 -19.32
N GLY A 503 2.86 -28.32 -18.74
CA GLY A 503 3.12 -28.49 -17.31
C GLY A 503 4.52 -28.08 -16.87
N MET A 504 4.84 -28.39 -15.62
CA MET A 504 6.12 -28.04 -15.01
C MET A 504 6.56 -29.05 -13.95
N VAL A 505 7.87 -29.12 -13.69
CA VAL A 505 8.44 -29.89 -12.58
C VAL A 505 8.73 -28.93 -11.42
N LEU A 506 8.06 -29.17 -10.30
CA LEU A 506 8.17 -28.37 -9.08
C LEU A 506 9.01 -29.09 -8.02
N ARG A 507 9.85 -28.35 -7.31
CA ARG A 507 10.58 -28.81 -6.12
C ARG A 507 10.19 -27.98 -4.90
N ASP A 508 9.71 -28.63 -3.85
CA ASP A 508 9.38 -27.98 -2.58
C ASP A 508 10.66 -27.55 -1.85
N HIS A 509 10.82 -26.25 -1.61
CA HIS A 509 11.97 -25.71 -0.88
C HIS A 509 11.99 -26.05 0.62
N LEU A 510 10.84 -26.41 1.21
CA LEU A 510 10.72 -26.78 2.62
C LEU A 510 10.85 -28.28 2.83
N SER A 511 10.08 -29.10 2.10
CA SER A 511 10.08 -30.57 2.25
C SER A 511 11.10 -31.31 1.39
N GLY A 512 11.56 -30.70 0.28
CA GLY A 512 12.43 -31.36 -0.70
C GLY A 512 11.70 -32.27 -1.70
N GLU A 513 10.38 -32.43 -1.57
CA GLU A 513 9.56 -33.21 -2.50
C GLU A 513 9.62 -32.64 -3.93
N VAL A 514 9.54 -33.53 -4.93
CA VAL A 514 9.52 -33.16 -6.35
C VAL A 514 8.24 -33.69 -6.99
N ARG A 515 7.52 -32.82 -7.71
CA ARG A 515 6.23 -33.14 -8.34
C ARG A 515 6.24 -32.68 -9.80
N GLN A 516 5.80 -33.55 -10.70
CA GLN A 516 5.50 -33.18 -12.08
C GLN A 516 4.01 -32.80 -12.16
N VAL A 517 3.77 -31.52 -12.36
CA VAL A 517 2.43 -30.93 -12.31
C VAL A 517 1.91 -30.70 -13.72
N ARG A 518 0.68 -31.14 -13.97
CA ARG A 518 -0.09 -30.81 -15.17
C ARG A 518 -0.72 -29.43 -14.95
N GLU A 519 -0.26 -28.45 -15.71
CA GLU A 519 -0.78 -27.08 -15.63
C GLU A 519 -0.48 -26.37 -16.98
N ARG A 520 -1.53 -25.89 -17.64
CA ARG A 520 -1.42 -25.42 -19.04
C ARG A 520 -1.28 -23.90 -19.16
N THR A 521 -1.80 -23.14 -18.21
CA THR A 521 -1.91 -21.68 -18.31
C THR A 521 -0.70 -21.00 -17.70
N ALA A 522 -0.39 -21.28 -16.45
CA ALA A 522 0.79 -20.78 -15.76
C ALA A 522 2.10 -21.29 -16.40
N SER A 523 2.14 -22.49 -16.98
CA SER A 523 3.33 -22.97 -17.73
C SER A 523 3.68 -22.14 -18.96
N ARG A 524 2.76 -21.30 -19.47
CA ARG A 524 3.04 -20.38 -20.59
C ARG A 524 3.81 -19.12 -20.16
N SER A 525 3.77 -18.76 -18.87
CA SER A 525 4.35 -17.52 -18.34
C SER A 525 5.47 -17.75 -17.34
N LEU A 526 5.40 -18.82 -16.54
CA LEU A 526 6.42 -19.17 -15.57
C LEU A 526 7.69 -19.67 -16.24
N ILE A 527 8.84 -19.26 -15.71
CA ILE A 527 10.15 -19.67 -16.19
C ILE A 527 10.94 -20.39 -15.10
N ARG A 528 12.03 -21.03 -15.51
CA ARG A 528 12.91 -21.75 -14.60
C ARG A 528 13.36 -20.87 -13.42
N TYR A 529 13.31 -21.47 -12.24
CA TYR A 529 13.56 -20.90 -10.92
C TYR A 529 12.58 -19.85 -10.41
N ASP A 530 11.50 -19.55 -11.14
CA ASP A 530 10.38 -18.87 -10.47
C ASP A 530 9.90 -19.76 -9.30
N SER A 531 9.53 -19.11 -8.20
CA SER A 531 8.99 -19.78 -7.02
C SER A 531 7.53 -19.44 -6.84
N LEU A 532 6.75 -20.44 -6.48
CA LEU A 532 5.30 -20.36 -6.29
C LEU A 532 4.97 -20.67 -4.84
N LEU A 533 4.05 -19.91 -4.25
CA LEU A 533 3.34 -20.33 -3.04
C LEU A 533 2.06 -21.02 -3.48
N GLY A 534 1.86 -22.28 -3.07
CA GLY A 534 0.65 -23.00 -3.45
C GLY A 534 0.57 -24.43 -2.92
N ARG A 535 -0.55 -25.09 -3.19
CA ARG A 535 -0.80 -26.49 -2.87
C ARG A 535 -0.73 -27.34 -4.14
N VAL A 536 -0.13 -28.51 -4.01
CA VAL A 536 -0.05 -29.50 -5.09
C VAL A 536 -0.77 -30.77 -4.63
N ILE A 537 -1.83 -31.14 -5.33
CA ILE A 537 -2.69 -32.29 -4.97
C ILE A 537 -2.46 -33.44 -5.94
N ALA A 538 -2.60 -34.67 -5.45
CA ALA A 538 -2.65 -35.84 -6.32
C ALA A 538 -4.06 -35.94 -6.91
N PHE A 539 -4.18 -35.94 -8.24
CA PHE A 539 -5.45 -36.00 -8.93
C PHE A 539 -5.32 -36.76 -10.25
N GLU A 540 -6.20 -37.75 -10.46
CA GLU A 540 -6.29 -38.58 -11.67
C GLU A 540 -4.95 -39.12 -12.18
N GLY A 541 -4.17 -39.73 -11.28
CA GLY A 541 -2.89 -40.36 -11.63
C GLY A 541 -1.74 -39.39 -11.92
N GLY A 542 -1.92 -38.09 -11.65
CA GLY A 542 -0.87 -37.07 -11.72
C GLY A 542 -0.97 -36.06 -10.57
N TYR A 543 -0.28 -34.92 -10.73
CA TYR A 543 -0.37 -33.80 -9.81
C TYR A 543 -0.91 -32.56 -10.50
N VAL A 544 -1.72 -31.78 -9.79
CA VAL A 544 -2.25 -30.48 -10.24
C VAL A 544 -2.05 -29.44 -9.15
N LEU A 545 -2.00 -28.16 -9.53
CA LEU A 545 -2.04 -27.04 -8.59
C LEU A 545 -3.49 -26.80 -8.17
N ASP A 546 -3.70 -26.61 -6.87
CA ASP A 546 -5.02 -26.34 -6.30
C ASP A 546 -4.91 -25.29 -5.20
N GLY A 547 -4.92 -24.02 -5.61
CA GLY A 547 -4.55 -22.90 -4.76
C GLY A 547 -3.11 -22.46 -5.03
N MET A 548 -2.95 -21.33 -5.70
CA MET A 548 -1.65 -20.74 -6.01
C MET A 548 -1.71 -19.22 -5.83
N HIS A 549 -0.68 -18.65 -5.21
CA HIS A 549 -0.53 -17.20 -5.13
C HIS A 549 -0.27 -16.62 -6.53
N THR A 550 -1.01 -15.57 -6.90
CA THR A 550 -1.00 -14.99 -8.26
C THR A 550 0.33 -14.34 -8.65
N ARG A 551 1.12 -13.92 -7.66
CA ARG A 551 2.48 -13.37 -7.85
C ARG A 551 3.57 -14.41 -7.51
N PRO A 552 4.32 -14.92 -8.50
CA PRO A 552 5.52 -15.72 -8.23
C PRO A 552 6.65 -14.83 -7.69
N LEU A 553 7.53 -15.40 -6.85
CA LEU A 553 8.74 -14.73 -6.37
C LEU A 553 9.97 -15.20 -7.13
N LYS A 554 10.94 -14.30 -7.25
CA LYS A 554 12.27 -14.60 -7.79
C LYS A 554 13.10 -15.39 -6.76
N PRO A 555 14.13 -16.15 -7.19
CA PRO A 555 14.85 -17.07 -6.30
C PRO A 555 15.38 -16.44 -5.01
N HIS A 556 15.93 -15.23 -5.10
CA HIS A 556 16.43 -14.47 -3.96
C HIS A 556 15.34 -14.17 -2.93
N ASP A 557 14.16 -13.74 -3.39
CA ASP A 557 13.07 -13.34 -2.50
C ASP A 557 12.37 -14.55 -1.89
N ALA A 558 12.18 -15.60 -2.67
CA ALA A 558 11.67 -16.87 -2.20
C ALA A 558 12.61 -17.53 -1.16
N ALA A 559 13.94 -17.42 -1.36
CA ALA A 559 14.93 -17.95 -0.41
C ALA A 559 14.80 -17.28 0.97
N GLU A 560 14.43 -16.00 1.01
CA GLU A 560 14.20 -15.29 2.27
C GLU A 560 12.92 -15.77 2.97
N VAL A 561 11.82 -15.97 2.24
CA VAL A 561 10.60 -16.60 2.79
C VAL A 561 10.92 -17.99 3.37
N VAL A 562 11.69 -18.80 2.63
CA VAL A 562 12.13 -20.14 3.04
C VAL A 562 13.00 -20.06 4.31
N ARG A 563 13.89 -19.08 4.41
CA ARG A 563 14.73 -18.84 5.60
C ARG A 563 13.86 -18.53 6.82
N LEU A 564 12.88 -17.65 6.68
CA LEU A 564 11.94 -17.28 7.74
C LEU A 564 11.08 -18.47 8.18
N ALA A 565 10.52 -19.21 7.22
CA ALA A 565 9.76 -20.44 7.45
C ALA A 565 10.57 -21.50 8.22
N ARG A 566 11.81 -21.76 7.79
CA ARG A 566 12.75 -22.67 8.47
C ARG A 566 13.10 -22.20 9.88
N GLY A 567 13.25 -20.89 10.08
CA GLY A 567 13.44 -20.27 11.40
C GLY A 567 12.25 -20.49 12.33
N ARG A 568 11.03 -20.22 11.85
CA ARG A 568 9.77 -20.41 12.57
C ARG A 568 9.56 -21.86 13.02
N LEU A 569 9.93 -22.82 12.18
CA LEU A 569 9.85 -24.25 12.46
C LEU A 569 11.06 -24.80 13.24
N ARG A 570 12.10 -23.98 13.44
CA ARG A 570 13.40 -24.35 14.04
C ARG A 570 14.06 -25.53 13.33
N ARG A 571 14.08 -25.52 11.99
CA ARG A 571 14.59 -26.61 11.15
C ARG A 571 15.57 -26.13 10.09
N LYS A 572 16.75 -26.75 10.04
CA LYS A 572 17.81 -26.46 9.05
C LYS A 572 17.84 -27.43 7.86
N ARG A 573 17.04 -28.50 7.92
CA ARG A 573 16.91 -29.56 6.89
C ARG A 573 15.45 -29.69 6.51
N ASP A 574 15.17 -30.53 5.53
CA ASP A 574 13.83 -30.83 5.03
C ASP A 574 12.80 -30.98 6.15
N VAL A 575 11.67 -30.29 5.95
CA VAL A 575 10.58 -30.20 6.90
C VAL A 575 9.63 -31.37 6.63
N PRO A 576 9.31 -32.19 7.64
CA PRO A 576 8.28 -33.22 7.51
C PRO A 576 6.94 -32.61 7.11
N VAL A 577 6.29 -33.19 6.11
CA VAL A 577 5.04 -32.69 5.52
C VAL A 577 3.94 -32.46 6.57
N ASP A 578 3.83 -33.31 7.60
CA ASP A 578 2.85 -33.13 8.68
C ASP A 578 2.95 -31.76 9.38
N ARG A 579 4.16 -31.16 9.42
CA ARG A 579 4.34 -29.82 9.98
C ARG A 579 3.91 -28.71 9.03
N LEU A 580 3.93 -28.97 7.72
CA LEU A 580 3.49 -28.05 6.69
C LEU A 580 1.96 -28.03 6.55
N ARG A 581 1.28 -29.09 6.98
CA ARG A 581 -0.20 -29.18 7.03
C ARG A 581 -0.84 -28.39 8.17
N ASN A 582 -0.06 -27.72 9.02
CA ASN A 582 -0.60 -26.93 10.12
C ASN A 582 -1.16 -25.59 9.62
N GLY A 583 -2.44 -25.30 9.85
CA GLY A 583 -3.11 -24.09 9.34
C GLY A 583 -2.42 -22.79 9.78
N LYS A 584 -2.06 -22.68 11.07
CA LYS A 584 -1.34 -21.50 11.60
C LYS A 584 0.04 -21.29 10.96
N PHE A 585 0.71 -22.35 10.54
CA PHE A 585 1.97 -22.25 9.83
C PHE A 585 1.76 -21.83 8.36
N GLY A 586 0.72 -22.34 7.70
CA GLY A 586 0.36 -21.90 6.36
C GLY A 586 -0.03 -20.42 6.30
N ALA A 587 -0.86 -19.94 7.23
CA ALA A 587 -1.17 -18.51 7.39
C ALA A 587 0.09 -17.65 7.58
N TYR A 588 1.02 -18.11 8.42
CA TYR A 588 2.32 -17.45 8.56
C TYR A 588 3.11 -17.40 7.23
N LEU A 589 3.06 -18.48 6.44
CA LEU A 589 3.77 -18.56 5.17
C LEU A 589 3.17 -17.62 4.11
N ILE A 590 1.84 -17.50 4.05
CA ILE A 590 1.12 -16.56 3.18
C ILE A 590 1.55 -15.13 3.49
N ARG A 591 1.42 -14.68 4.73
CA ARG A 591 1.83 -13.32 5.11
C ARG A 591 3.30 -13.02 4.80
N LYS A 592 4.22 -13.98 5.03
CA LYS A 592 5.64 -13.79 4.68
C LYS A 592 5.89 -13.78 3.18
N TRP A 593 5.02 -14.39 2.39
CA TRP A 593 5.04 -14.28 0.95
C TRP A 593 4.57 -12.89 0.51
N ASP A 594 3.44 -12.41 1.02
CA ASP A 594 2.86 -11.12 0.67
C ASP A 594 3.80 -9.96 1.00
N GLU A 595 4.39 -9.95 2.21
CA GLU A 595 5.44 -8.99 2.61
C GLU A 595 6.60 -8.95 1.59
N ARG A 596 7.00 -10.10 1.05
CA ARG A 596 8.08 -10.16 0.05
C ARG A 596 7.63 -9.73 -1.34
N VAL A 597 6.38 -10.00 -1.71
CA VAL A 597 5.78 -9.50 -2.95
C VAL A 597 5.74 -7.97 -2.92
N GLU A 598 5.27 -7.37 -1.83
CA GLU A 598 5.23 -5.92 -1.66
C GLU A 598 6.63 -5.31 -1.73
N GLU A 599 7.61 -5.87 -1.00
CA GLU A 599 9.01 -5.42 -1.06
C GLU A 599 9.62 -5.55 -2.47
N ALA A 600 9.27 -6.60 -3.22
CA ALA A 600 9.71 -6.77 -4.60
C ALA A 600 9.08 -5.71 -5.51
N VAL A 601 7.78 -5.42 -5.35
CA VAL A 601 7.08 -4.35 -6.08
C VAL A 601 7.68 -2.98 -5.76
N LEU A 602 7.93 -2.67 -4.48
CA LEU A 602 8.56 -1.43 -4.07
C LEU A 602 9.98 -1.29 -4.62
N ARG A 603 10.77 -2.38 -4.62
CA ARG A 603 12.12 -2.38 -5.24
C ARG A 603 12.05 -2.14 -6.76
N ALA A 604 11.09 -2.75 -7.45
CA ALA A 604 10.87 -2.55 -8.88
C ALA A 604 10.36 -1.14 -9.21
N SER A 605 9.59 -0.53 -8.31
CA SER A 605 9.04 0.83 -8.45
C SER A 605 10.03 1.94 -8.09
N ARG A 606 11.20 1.62 -7.51
CA ARG A 606 12.26 2.62 -7.26
C ARG A 606 12.85 3.06 -8.61
N PRO A 607 12.83 4.35 -8.94
CA PRO A 607 13.44 4.82 -10.17
C PRO A 607 14.94 4.51 -10.13
N LEU A 608 15.42 3.73 -11.11
CA LEU A 608 16.85 3.54 -11.34
C LEU A 608 17.45 4.91 -11.65
N ASN A 609 18.25 5.46 -10.72
CA ASN A 609 19.03 6.67 -10.95
C ASN A 609 20.18 6.36 -11.91
N VAL A 610 19.87 6.26 -13.20
CA VAL A 610 20.86 6.09 -14.27
C VAL A 610 21.46 7.44 -14.62
N THR A 611 22.78 7.53 -14.51
CA THR A 611 23.55 8.72 -14.91
C THR A 611 24.38 8.44 -16.17
N ASN A 612 24.68 9.47 -16.94
CA ASN A 612 25.59 9.39 -18.07
C ASN A 612 27.06 9.26 -17.56
N THR A 613 28.04 9.15 -18.48
CA THR A 613 29.47 9.05 -18.14
C THR A 613 30.04 10.27 -17.39
N ASP A 614 29.31 11.38 -17.38
CA ASP A 614 29.69 12.64 -16.76
C ASP A 614 29.04 12.81 -15.37
N GLY A 615 28.16 11.86 -14.99
CA GLY A 615 27.42 11.86 -13.73
C GLY A 615 26.06 12.57 -13.79
N ASP A 616 25.66 13.08 -14.96
CA ASP A 616 24.38 13.78 -15.11
C ASP A 616 23.21 12.79 -15.24
N PRO A 617 22.01 13.10 -14.73
CA PRO A 617 20.82 12.29 -14.93
C PRO A 617 20.54 12.02 -16.42
N LEU A 618 20.24 10.77 -16.77
CA LEU A 618 20.02 10.39 -18.16
C LEU A 618 18.64 10.87 -18.62
N LEU A 619 18.62 11.93 -19.45
CA LEU A 619 17.41 12.52 -20.01
C LEU A 619 17.66 12.84 -21.49
N LEU A 620 17.03 12.08 -22.39
CA LEU A 620 17.21 12.30 -23.82
C LEU A 620 16.64 13.67 -24.17
N THR A 621 17.48 14.55 -24.70
CA THR A 621 17.14 15.95 -24.98
C THR A 621 17.35 16.24 -26.45
N ARG A 622 16.28 16.72 -27.11
CA ARG A 622 16.26 17.09 -28.53
C ARG A 622 16.03 18.59 -28.67
N ASP A 623 16.96 19.28 -29.31
CA ASP A 623 16.79 20.68 -29.71
C ASP A 623 16.52 20.77 -31.23
N SER A 624 15.42 21.44 -31.59
CA SER A 624 15.03 21.66 -32.99
C SER A 624 15.27 23.10 -33.39
N PHE A 625 15.92 23.31 -34.53
CA PHE A 625 16.23 24.62 -35.09
C PHE A 625 15.62 24.79 -36.48
N THR A 626 14.94 25.91 -36.70
CA THR A 626 14.55 26.34 -38.04
C THR A 626 15.77 26.86 -38.78
N ILE A 627 15.93 26.44 -40.03
CA ILE A 627 17.02 26.85 -40.90
C ILE A 627 16.58 28.01 -41.78
N ARG A 628 17.41 29.06 -41.89
CA ARG A 628 17.20 30.13 -42.87
C ARG A 628 17.21 29.55 -44.29
N HIS A 629 16.24 29.94 -45.11
CA HIS A 629 16.10 29.42 -46.48
C HIS A 629 17.44 29.50 -47.27
N GLY A 630 17.89 28.35 -47.80
CA GLY A 630 19.14 28.24 -48.57
C GLY A 630 20.43 28.16 -47.75
N ALA A 631 20.36 28.14 -46.40
CA ALA A 631 21.54 28.12 -45.53
C ALA A 631 22.10 26.70 -45.23
N GLY A 632 21.57 25.64 -45.84
CA GLY A 632 21.98 24.25 -45.55
C GLY A 632 23.48 23.99 -45.70
N ASP A 633 24.06 24.30 -46.87
CA ASP A 633 25.49 24.13 -47.15
C ASP A 633 26.40 25.02 -46.29
N GLU A 634 25.87 26.18 -45.88
CA GLU A 634 26.54 27.08 -44.96
C GLU A 634 26.62 26.48 -43.55
N ILE A 635 25.51 25.92 -43.05
CA ILE A 635 25.43 25.25 -41.75
C ILE A 635 26.35 24.03 -41.73
N ILE A 636 26.31 23.19 -42.77
CA ILE A 636 27.19 22.00 -42.90
C ILE A 636 28.67 22.41 -42.79
N ARG A 637 29.10 23.49 -43.46
CA ARG A 637 30.48 23.98 -43.36
C ARG A 637 30.82 24.51 -41.97
N ARG A 638 29.90 25.21 -41.32
CA ARG A 638 30.10 25.79 -39.97
C ARG A 638 30.15 24.70 -38.89
N LEU A 639 29.31 23.66 -38.99
CA LEU A 639 29.33 22.51 -38.08
C LEU A 639 30.67 21.74 -38.13
N LYS A 640 31.25 21.57 -39.33
CA LYS A 640 32.60 20.97 -39.50
C LYS A 640 33.72 21.76 -38.80
N GLY A 641 33.50 23.05 -38.54
CA GLY A 641 34.46 23.91 -37.85
C GLY A 641 34.38 23.85 -36.32
N ILE A 642 33.40 23.15 -35.75
CA ILE A 642 33.25 23.01 -34.30
C ILE A 642 34.26 21.97 -33.79
N GLU A 643 35.06 22.35 -32.78
CA GLU A 643 36.02 21.45 -32.15
C GLU A 643 35.34 20.21 -31.56
N GLY A 644 35.84 19.04 -31.94
CA GLY A 644 35.29 17.72 -31.55
C GLY A 644 34.11 17.23 -32.39
N MET A 645 33.66 18.01 -33.38
CA MET A 645 32.57 17.63 -34.29
C MET A 645 33.12 16.90 -35.52
N THR A 646 32.61 15.69 -35.77
CA THR A 646 33.03 14.85 -36.91
C THR A 646 31.83 14.35 -37.70
N LEU A 647 32.00 14.07 -39.00
CA LEU A 647 30.98 13.35 -39.77
C LEU A 647 30.91 11.91 -39.29
N ARG A 648 29.69 11.41 -39.11
CA ARG A 648 29.45 10.01 -38.72
C ARG A 648 29.79 9.06 -39.87
N ASP A 649 29.19 9.27 -41.04
CA ASP A 649 29.54 8.60 -42.29
C ASP A 649 29.62 9.66 -43.41
N PRO A 650 30.75 9.77 -44.14
CA PRO A 650 30.87 10.65 -45.30
C PRO A 650 29.87 10.38 -46.45
N ARG A 651 29.20 9.22 -46.44
CA ARG A 651 28.24 8.79 -47.48
C ARG A 651 26.78 9.11 -47.15
N GLU A 652 26.47 9.52 -45.92
CA GLU A 652 25.11 9.90 -45.52
C GLU A 652 24.68 11.24 -46.15
N ASP A 653 23.47 11.25 -46.72
CA ASP A 653 22.82 12.43 -47.29
C ASP A 653 21.36 12.51 -46.80
N PRO A 654 20.98 13.53 -46.00
CA PRO A 654 21.81 14.62 -45.48
C PRO A 654 22.83 14.16 -44.42
N PRO A 655 23.94 14.89 -44.23
CA PRO A 655 25.04 14.48 -43.35
C PRO A 655 24.65 14.52 -41.87
N VAL A 656 25.13 13.53 -41.11
CA VAL A 656 25.02 13.47 -39.65
C VAL A 656 26.38 13.73 -39.00
N PHE A 657 26.37 14.55 -37.95
CA PHE A 657 27.57 14.92 -37.20
C PHE A 657 27.50 14.39 -35.76
N THR A 658 28.66 13.99 -35.23
CA THR A 658 28.84 13.57 -33.84
C THR A 658 29.80 14.51 -33.13
N LEU A 659 29.45 14.96 -31.94
CA LEU A 659 30.33 15.69 -31.04
C LEU A 659 30.91 14.73 -30.01
N SER A 660 32.23 14.62 -29.95
CA SER A 660 32.94 13.75 -29.00
C SER A 660 34.06 14.48 -28.27
N ARG A 661 34.45 13.98 -27.10
CA ARG A 661 35.65 14.40 -26.36
C ARG A 661 36.52 13.19 -26.00
N PRO A 662 37.85 13.36 -25.82
CA PRO A 662 38.69 12.30 -25.25
C PRO A 662 38.17 11.89 -23.87
N GLY A 663 38.02 10.59 -23.62
CA GLY A 663 37.45 10.08 -22.36
C GLY A 663 36.97 8.63 -22.44
N ARG A 664 36.60 8.04 -21.30
CA ARG A 664 36.07 6.67 -21.23
C ARG A 664 34.68 6.63 -21.89
N GLY A 665 34.55 5.84 -22.95
CA GLY A 665 33.23 5.54 -23.54
C GLY A 665 32.51 4.41 -22.78
N ILE A 666 31.37 3.98 -23.31
CA ILE A 666 30.55 2.90 -22.72
C ILE A 666 31.27 1.54 -22.86
N HIS A 667 32.09 1.36 -23.90
CA HIS A 667 32.94 0.18 -24.06
C HIS A 667 34.30 0.35 -23.35
N PRO A 668 34.86 -0.72 -22.75
CA PRO A 668 36.16 -0.69 -22.08
C PRO A 668 37.32 -0.17 -22.96
N ASP A 669 37.22 -0.40 -24.27
CA ASP A 669 38.24 -0.02 -25.26
C ASP A 669 37.98 1.36 -25.91
N SER A 670 36.90 2.06 -25.55
CA SER A 670 36.57 3.36 -26.15
C SER A 670 37.44 4.48 -25.56
N THR A 671 38.19 5.15 -26.42
CA THR A 671 39.04 6.29 -26.06
C THR A 671 38.33 7.64 -26.11
N ASN A 672 37.08 7.68 -26.59
CA ASN A 672 36.28 8.88 -26.71
C ASN A 672 34.88 8.72 -26.07
N THR A 673 34.38 9.81 -25.51
CA THR A 673 33.01 9.96 -24.98
C THR A 673 32.17 10.74 -25.97
N MET A 674 31.06 10.16 -26.45
CA MET A 674 30.08 10.86 -27.30
C MET A 674 29.21 11.79 -26.45
N LEU A 675 29.14 13.06 -26.85
CA LEU A 675 28.41 14.12 -26.15
C LEU A 675 27.07 14.44 -26.81
N GLY A 676 26.95 14.24 -28.12
CA GLY A 676 25.69 14.49 -28.83
C GLY A 676 25.82 14.33 -30.34
N LEU A 677 24.68 14.46 -31.02
CA LEU A 677 24.52 14.27 -32.46
C LEU A 677 23.81 15.48 -33.08
N ALA A 678 24.18 15.86 -34.30
CA ALA A 678 23.50 16.88 -35.08
C ALA A 678 23.10 16.32 -36.46
N ARG A 679 21.83 16.42 -36.83
CA ARG A 679 21.28 15.90 -38.09
C ARG A 679 20.25 16.83 -38.71
N PHE A 680 20.01 16.68 -40.01
CA PHE A 680 18.97 17.43 -40.72
C PHE A 680 17.73 16.57 -40.88
N GLU A 681 16.56 17.10 -40.50
CA GLU A 681 15.27 16.41 -40.60
C GLU A 681 14.19 17.41 -41.03
N GLU A 682 13.44 17.11 -42.08
CA GLU A 682 12.31 17.93 -42.58
C GLU A 682 12.63 19.43 -42.76
N GLY A 683 13.86 19.77 -43.15
CA GLY A 683 14.29 21.16 -43.32
C GLY A 683 14.67 21.90 -42.02
N ALA A 684 14.80 21.18 -40.91
CA ALA A 684 15.31 21.65 -39.63
C ALA A 684 16.67 21.03 -39.30
N LEU A 685 17.44 21.71 -38.44
CA LEU A 685 18.62 21.13 -37.79
C LEU A 685 18.19 20.62 -36.43
N ILE A 686 18.48 19.35 -36.16
CA ILE A 686 18.13 18.64 -34.92
C ILE A 686 19.41 18.30 -34.17
N LEU A 687 19.47 18.66 -32.88
CA LEU A 687 20.54 18.26 -31.96
C LEU A 687 19.99 17.28 -30.93
N GLU A 688 20.66 16.15 -30.72
CA GLU A 688 20.24 15.09 -29.80
C GLU A 688 21.35 14.78 -28.79
N THR A 689 21.00 14.73 -27.51
CA THR A 689 21.90 14.42 -26.38
C THR A 689 21.18 13.58 -25.34
N ASN A 690 21.90 13.10 -24.31
CA ASN A 690 21.35 12.26 -23.24
C ASN A 690 21.36 12.91 -21.85
N SER A 691 21.49 14.25 -21.79
CA SER A 691 21.38 15.05 -20.56
C SER A 691 21.12 16.53 -20.93
N VAL A 692 20.56 17.31 -20.01
CA VAL A 692 20.28 18.75 -20.25
C VAL A 692 21.58 19.54 -20.39
N GLU A 693 22.58 19.20 -19.58
CA GLU A 693 23.89 19.83 -19.53
C GLU A 693 24.64 19.69 -20.86
N ARG A 694 24.61 18.48 -21.46
CA ARG A 694 25.17 18.25 -22.80
C ARG A 694 24.36 18.96 -23.88
N ALA A 695 23.03 19.04 -23.75
CA ALA A 695 22.19 19.76 -24.70
C ALA A 695 22.53 21.26 -24.71
N ASP A 696 22.68 21.87 -23.54
CA ASP A 696 23.08 23.27 -23.40
C ASP A 696 24.47 23.52 -23.97
N GLY A 697 25.43 22.65 -23.68
CA GLY A 697 26.77 22.73 -24.23
C GLY A 697 26.81 22.62 -25.75
N LEU A 698 26.07 21.67 -26.33
CA LEU A 698 26.02 21.46 -27.78
C LEU A 698 25.27 22.60 -28.48
N ARG A 699 24.13 23.04 -27.94
CA ARG A 699 23.37 24.19 -28.43
C ARG A 699 24.22 25.45 -28.46
N THR A 700 24.91 25.76 -27.36
CA THR A 700 25.77 26.96 -27.27
C THR A 700 26.83 26.97 -28.36
N LYS A 701 27.48 25.82 -28.61
CA LYS A 701 28.48 25.68 -29.68
C LYS A 701 27.88 25.86 -31.07
N VAL A 702 26.70 25.28 -31.31
CA VAL A 702 26.04 25.32 -32.61
C VAL A 702 25.47 26.71 -32.91
N GLU A 703 24.86 27.39 -31.94
CA GLU A 703 24.40 28.78 -32.09
C GLU A 703 25.57 29.75 -32.31
N ALA A 704 26.68 29.58 -31.60
CA ALA A 704 27.89 30.40 -31.80
C ALA A 704 28.49 30.22 -33.21
N ALA A 705 28.48 28.99 -33.75
CA ALA A 705 29.01 28.70 -35.08
C ALA A 705 28.06 29.13 -36.21
N CYS A 706 26.76 28.87 -36.05
CA CYS A 706 25.76 29.04 -37.11
C CYS A 706 25.10 30.43 -37.10
N GLY A 707 25.08 31.13 -35.98
CA GLY A 707 24.54 32.50 -35.87
C GLY A 707 23.12 32.60 -36.44
N ASP A 708 22.91 33.59 -37.31
CA ASP A 708 21.63 33.91 -37.96
C ASP A 708 21.16 32.87 -39.00
N ALA A 709 21.96 31.84 -39.29
CA ALA A 709 21.57 30.76 -40.19
C ALA A 709 20.55 29.79 -39.57
N ILE A 710 20.46 29.76 -38.24
CA ILE A 710 19.55 28.91 -37.48
C ILE A 710 18.79 29.73 -36.42
N THR A 711 17.57 29.31 -36.12
CA THR A 711 16.79 29.86 -35.00
C THR A 711 16.27 28.70 -34.17
N HIS A 712 16.60 28.66 -32.87
CA HIS A 712 16.06 27.64 -31.96
C HIS A 712 14.54 27.76 -31.89
N ARG A 713 13.86 26.63 -32.07
CA ARG A 713 12.39 26.56 -32.11
C ARG A 713 11.84 25.97 -30.82
N LEU A 714 12.33 24.79 -30.44
CA LEU A 714 11.79 24.01 -29.32
C LEU A 714 12.85 23.04 -28.79
N ARG A 715 12.76 22.78 -27.49
CA ARG A 715 13.44 21.68 -26.81
C ARG A 715 12.41 20.66 -26.35
N GLU A 716 12.72 19.39 -26.53
CA GLU A 716 11.94 18.25 -26.08
C GLU A 716 12.79 17.35 -25.18
N HIS A 717 12.18 16.84 -24.11
CA HIS A 717 12.82 15.90 -23.18
C HIS A 717 12.05 14.58 -23.21
N PHE A 718 12.79 13.48 -23.25
CA PHE A 718 12.23 12.13 -23.21
C PHE A 718 12.89 11.34 -22.09
N ASP A 719 12.05 10.69 -21.28
CA ASP A 719 12.50 9.66 -20.36
C ASP A 719 13.13 8.51 -21.18
N PRO A 720 14.38 8.09 -20.92
CA PRO A 720 15.04 7.00 -21.63
C PRO A 720 14.30 5.66 -21.59
N ALA A 721 13.44 5.41 -20.60
CA ALA A 721 12.60 4.22 -20.51
C ALA A 721 11.32 4.31 -21.35
N SER A 722 10.97 5.49 -21.89
CA SER A 722 9.74 5.67 -22.66
C SER A 722 9.77 4.95 -24.02
N PRO A 723 8.62 4.47 -24.55
CA PRO A 723 8.55 3.91 -25.91
C PRO A 723 9.06 4.87 -27.00
N ALA A 724 8.84 6.17 -26.81
CA ALA A 724 9.34 7.23 -27.70
C ALA A 724 10.88 7.33 -27.68
N ALA A 725 11.50 7.17 -26.50
CA ALA A 725 12.95 7.11 -26.33
C ALA A 725 13.57 5.84 -26.91
N ARG A 726 12.94 4.67 -26.76
CA ARG A 726 13.41 3.41 -27.41
C ARG A 726 13.39 3.54 -28.93
N ALA A 727 12.35 4.17 -29.49
CA ALA A 727 12.29 4.47 -30.92
C ALA A 727 13.34 5.53 -31.35
N ALA A 728 13.68 6.48 -30.49
CA ALA A 728 14.73 7.48 -30.75
C ALA A 728 16.16 6.92 -30.60
N ALA A 729 16.40 5.99 -29.67
CA ALA A 729 17.66 5.27 -29.49
C ALA A 729 17.99 4.39 -30.72
N VAL A 730 16.96 3.80 -31.34
CA VAL A 730 17.07 3.09 -32.62
C VAL A 730 17.41 4.03 -33.79
N ARG A 731 16.90 5.27 -33.78
CA ARG A 731 17.17 6.29 -34.82
C ARG A 731 18.52 7.00 -34.68
N THR A 732 19.03 7.15 -33.46
CA THR A 732 20.34 7.79 -33.14
C THR A 732 21.53 6.88 -33.42
N GLY A 733 21.31 5.58 -33.68
CA GLY A 733 22.32 4.67 -34.20
C GLY A 733 23.55 4.48 -33.32
N SER A 734 23.39 4.44 -31.99
CA SER A 734 24.51 4.09 -31.09
C SER A 734 24.86 2.59 -31.07
N LEU A 735 24.24 1.78 -31.93
CA LEU A 735 24.67 0.42 -32.21
C LEU A 735 24.69 0.30 -33.74
N ASP A 736 25.86 0.13 -34.34
CA ASP A 736 25.95 -0.47 -35.67
C ASP A 736 25.15 -1.77 -35.59
N ARG A 737 24.05 -1.85 -36.33
CA ARG A 737 23.34 -3.12 -36.46
C ARG A 737 24.23 -3.96 -37.39
N PRO A 738 24.84 -5.06 -36.94
CA PRO A 738 25.51 -5.95 -37.87
C PRO A 738 24.47 -6.40 -38.89
N GLU A 739 24.81 -6.32 -40.18
CA GLU A 739 23.88 -6.71 -41.26
C GLU A 739 23.47 -8.19 -41.15
N ASN A 740 24.22 -8.99 -40.37
CA ASN A 740 23.99 -10.40 -40.09
C ASN A 740 23.54 -10.65 -38.62
N PRO A 741 22.28 -11.09 -38.38
CA PRO A 741 21.76 -11.46 -37.06
C PRO A 741 22.57 -12.54 -36.34
N GLU A 742 23.20 -13.48 -37.07
CA GLU A 742 23.97 -14.56 -36.47
C GLU A 742 25.32 -14.08 -35.93
N GLU A 743 25.98 -13.15 -36.63
CA GLU A 743 27.21 -12.52 -36.16
C GLU A 743 26.96 -11.66 -34.92
N LEU A 744 25.83 -10.94 -34.87
CA LEU A 744 25.42 -10.20 -33.68
C LEU A 744 25.21 -11.13 -32.48
N ARG A 745 24.54 -12.27 -32.68
CA ARG A 745 24.33 -13.28 -31.63
C ARG A 745 25.66 -13.81 -31.10
N ARG A 746 26.61 -14.13 -31.99
CA ARG A 746 27.96 -14.59 -31.60
C ARG A 746 28.74 -13.53 -30.84
N ALA A 747 28.75 -12.28 -31.33
CA ALA A 747 29.45 -11.18 -30.66
C ALA A 747 28.87 -10.90 -29.26
N LYS A 748 27.54 -10.92 -29.11
CA LYS A 748 26.87 -10.82 -27.81
C LYS A 748 27.29 -11.97 -26.88
N ALA A 749 27.27 -13.20 -27.38
CA ALA A 749 27.65 -14.38 -26.60
C ALA A 749 29.12 -14.30 -26.12
N GLU A 750 30.06 -13.88 -26.97
CA GLU A 750 31.46 -13.70 -26.60
C GLU A 750 31.67 -12.61 -25.54
N VAL A 751 30.93 -11.49 -25.65
CA VAL A 751 30.97 -10.41 -24.64
C VAL A 751 30.42 -10.91 -23.30
N LYS A 752 29.27 -11.59 -23.29
CA LYS A 752 28.68 -12.17 -22.08
C LYS A 752 29.60 -13.21 -21.44
N ALA A 753 30.19 -14.10 -22.25
CA ALA A 753 31.11 -15.12 -21.76
C ALA A 753 32.31 -14.51 -21.03
N ARG A 754 32.91 -13.45 -21.57
CA ARG A 754 33.99 -12.71 -20.91
C ARG A 754 33.52 -12.00 -19.64
N TYR A 755 32.36 -11.34 -19.69
CA TYR A 755 31.78 -10.67 -18.52
C TYR A 755 31.57 -11.65 -17.35
N TYR A 756 30.97 -12.81 -17.61
CA TYR A 756 30.73 -13.81 -16.57
C TYR A 756 32.00 -14.53 -16.12
N ALA A 757 33.01 -14.69 -16.99
CA ALA A 757 34.31 -15.19 -16.59
C ALA A 757 35.01 -14.25 -15.60
N ASP A 758 35.00 -12.94 -15.89
CA ASP A 758 35.57 -11.92 -15.00
C ASP A 758 34.78 -11.82 -13.68
N TRP A 759 33.46 -12.02 -13.72
CA TRP A 759 32.58 -11.99 -12.54
C TRP A 759 32.98 -13.03 -11.47
N LEU A 760 33.55 -14.18 -11.87
CA LEU A 760 33.98 -15.24 -10.94
C LEU A 760 35.04 -14.80 -9.93
N ASP A 761 35.78 -13.74 -10.25
CA ASP A 761 36.88 -13.20 -9.44
C ASP A 761 36.54 -11.81 -8.85
N GLN A 762 35.31 -11.33 -9.01
CA GLN A 762 34.83 -10.06 -8.44
C GLN A 762 34.25 -10.26 -7.03
N SER A 763 34.51 -9.30 -6.15
CA SER A 763 33.90 -9.25 -4.81
C SER A 763 32.42 -8.92 -4.93
N ILE A 764 31.55 -9.78 -4.40
CA ILE A 764 30.09 -9.64 -4.55
C ILE A 764 29.46 -9.27 -3.20
N PRO A 765 28.76 -8.12 -3.09
CA PRO A 765 28.10 -7.72 -1.85
C PRO A 765 27.09 -8.74 -1.31
N ALA A 766 26.35 -9.42 -2.19
CA ALA A 766 25.39 -10.47 -1.81
C ALA A 766 26.04 -11.75 -1.23
N LEU A 767 27.36 -11.88 -1.35
CA LEU A 767 28.16 -12.97 -0.76
C LEU A 767 29.07 -12.43 0.37
N ASP A 768 28.63 -11.39 1.08
CA ASP A 768 29.39 -10.69 2.11
C ASP A 768 30.77 -10.19 1.64
N GLY A 769 30.86 -9.79 0.37
CA GLY A 769 32.10 -9.31 -0.25
C GLY A 769 33.06 -10.41 -0.69
N LEU A 770 32.70 -11.69 -0.58
CA LEU A 770 33.47 -12.79 -1.14
C LEU A 770 33.36 -12.84 -2.67
N THR A 771 34.38 -13.41 -3.32
CA THR A 771 34.26 -13.82 -4.73
C THR A 771 33.43 -15.10 -4.87
N PRO A 772 32.79 -15.36 -6.02
CA PRO A 772 32.11 -16.63 -6.30
C PRO A 772 33.00 -17.85 -6.02
N ARG A 773 34.28 -17.81 -6.40
CA ARG A 773 35.24 -18.90 -6.13
C ARG A 773 35.55 -19.10 -4.65
N GLU A 774 35.53 -18.04 -3.85
CA GLU A 774 35.73 -18.14 -2.41
C GLU A 774 34.47 -18.66 -1.70
N ALA A 775 33.30 -18.15 -2.08
CA ALA A 775 32.02 -18.59 -1.53
C ALA A 775 31.80 -20.10 -1.77
N ALA A 776 32.17 -20.61 -2.96
CA ALA A 776 32.07 -22.03 -3.32
C ALA A 776 32.87 -22.99 -2.39
N LYS A 777 33.83 -22.48 -1.60
CA LYS A 777 34.64 -23.29 -0.67
C LYS A 777 33.92 -23.65 0.63
N THR A 778 32.81 -22.97 0.96
CA THR A 778 32.09 -23.20 2.22
C THR A 778 30.67 -23.73 1.96
N ALA A 779 30.11 -24.52 2.88
CA ALA A 779 28.76 -25.06 2.69
C ALA A 779 27.67 -23.98 2.73
N GLN A 780 27.91 -22.87 3.43
CA GLN A 780 27.01 -21.72 3.45
C GLN A 780 27.15 -20.90 2.17
N GLY A 781 28.38 -20.54 1.79
CA GLY A 781 28.64 -19.77 0.57
C GLY A 781 28.19 -20.52 -0.69
N ARG A 782 28.27 -21.86 -0.73
CA ARG A 782 27.69 -22.65 -1.84
C ARG A 782 26.17 -22.49 -1.96
N ARG A 783 25.44 -22.36 -0.85
CA ARG A 783 23.98 -22.15 -0.88
C ARG A 783 23.63 -20.75 -1.34
N GLU A 784 24.31 -19.75 -0.79
CA GLU A 784 24.13 -18.33 -1.17
C GLU A 784 24.49 -18.12 -2.65
N LEU A 785 25.57 -18.75 -3.11
CA LEU A 785 26.00 -18.73 -4.50
C LEU A 785 25.03 -19.46 -5.44
N ASP A 786 24.45 -20.59 -5.03
CA ASP A 786 23.41 -21.27 -5.82
C ASP A 786 22.18 -20.38 -6.01
N THR A 787 21.66 -19.76 -4.93
CA THR A 787 20.54 -18.81 -5.02
C THR A 787 20.86 -17.63 -5.93
N LEU A 788 22.08 -17.06 -5.83
CA LEU A 788 22.51 -15.96 -6.68
C LEU A 788 22.58 -16.36 -8.16
N LEU A 789 23.17 -17.52 -8.47
CA LEU A 789 23.24 -18.03 -9.84
C LEU A 789 21.85 -18.30 -10.42
N LYS A 790 20.92 -18.84 -9.62
CA LYS A 790 19.52 -19.02 -10.03
C LYS A 790 18.85 -17.69 -10.35
N SER A 791 19.06 -16.65 -9.53
CA SER A 791 18.54 -15.31 -9.80
C SER A 791 19.10 -14.69 -11.08
N MET A 792 20.40 -14.87 -11.34
CA MET A 792 21.04 -14.39 -12.58
C MET A 792 20.53 -15.13 -13.82
N GLU A 793 20.41 -16.46 -13.75
CA GLU A 793 19.92 -17.30 -14.84
C GLU A 793 18.43 -16.99 -15.15
N ASN A 794 17.60 -16.82 -14.12
CA ASN A 794 16.20 -16.41 -14.28
C ASN A 794 16.07 -15.04 -14.97
N MET A 795 16.90 -14.06 -14.59
CA MET A 795 16.91 -12.73 -15.20
C MET A 795 17.34 -12.76 -16.68
N GLU A 796 18.35 -13.57 -17.01
CA GLU A 796 18.81 -13.75 -18.39
C GLU A 796 17.73 -14.43 -19.26
N ILE A 797 17.06 -15.47 -18.77
CA ILE A 797 15.94 -16.12 -19.47
C ILE A 797 14.82 -15.11 -19.76
N GLN A 798 14.45 -14.30 -18.77
CA GLN A 798 13.38 -13.31 -18.92
C GLN A 798 13.75 -12.20 -19.93
N GLY A 799 15.02 -11.80 -20.00
CA GLY A 799 15.48 -10.71 -20.86
C GLY A 799 15.79 -11.11 -22.30
N GLU A 800 16.39 -12.29 -22.52
CA GLU A 800 17.00 -12.67 -23.80
C GLU A 800 16.43 -13.98 -24.40
N GLY A 801 15.59 -14.71 -23.66
CA GLY A 801 14.93 -15.93 -24.14
C GLY A 801 15.93 -16.97 -24.66
N ASP A 802 15.81 -17.35 -25.93
CA ASP A 802 16.68 -18.34 -26.58
C ASP A 802 18.15 -17.91 -26.69
N ASP A 803 18.45 -16.61 -26.54
CA ASP A 803 19.82 -16.05 -26.58
C ASP A 803 20.42 -15.87 -25.17
N ALA A 804 19.80 -16.45 -24.13
CA ALA A 804 20.30 -16.42 -22.75
C ALA A 804 21.67 -17.10 -22.60
N PHE A 805 22.49 -16.61 -21.68
CA PHE A 805 23.80 -17.20 -21.39
C PHE A 805 23.66 -18.58 -20.70
N ASP A 806 24.51 -19.55 -21.09
CA ASP A 806 24.52 -20.88 -20.47
C ASP A 806 25.31 -20.88 -19.15
N PHE A 807 24.58 -20.83 -18.03
CA PHE A 807 25.15 -20.86 -16.68
C PHE A 807 25.72 -22.22 -16.26
N SER A 808 25.51 -23.29 -17.04
CA SER A 808 26.08 -24.62 -16.73
C SER A 808 27.61 -24.59 -16.69
N VAL A 809 28.23 -23.74 -17.51
CA VAL A 809 29.68 -23.53 -17.54
C VAL A 809 30.18 -22.95 -16.22
N LEU A 810 29.50 -21.91 -15.70
CA LEU A 810 29.87 -21.29 -14.42
C LEU A 810 29.68 -22.26 -13.26
N ARG A 811 28.57 -23.00 -13.25
CA ARG A 811 28.29 -24.01 -12.22
C ARG A 811 29.38 -25.07 -12.17
N ARG A 812 29.86 -25.54 -13.32
CA ARG A 812 30.99 -26.48 -13.42
C ARG A 812 32.29 -25.90 -12.88
N ASP A 813 32.63 -24.67 -13.27
CA ASP A 813 33.85 -23.98 -12.82
C ASP A 813 33.86 -23.72 -11.31
N LEU A 814 32.67 -23.57 -10.70
CA LEU A 814 32.47 -23.39 -9.27
C LEU A 814 32.29 -24.73 -8.52
N GLY A 815 32.19 -25.86 -9.22
CA GLY A 815 31.97 -27.18 -8.64
C GLY A 815 30.59 -27.34 -7.98
N LEU A 816 29.55 -26.72 -8.55
CA LEU A 816 28.18 -26.71 -8.04
C LEU A 816 27.23 -27.67 -8.79
N GLU A 817 27.78 -28.58 -9.61
CA GLU A 817 27.00 -29.64 -10.28
C GLU A 817 26.44 -30.69 -9.31
#